data_AF-A0A8S4AY84-F1
#
_entry.id   AF-A0A8S4AY84-F1
#
_cell.length_a   1.000
_cell.length_b   1.000
_cell.length_c   1.000
_cell.angle_alpha   90.00
_cell.angle_beta   90.00
_cell.angle_gamma   90.00
#
_symmetry.space_group_name_H-M   'P 1'
#
loop_
_entity.id
_entity.type
_entity.pdbx_description
1 polymer ?
#
loop_
_entity_poly.entity_id
_entity_poly.type
_entity_poly.pdbx_seq_one_letter_code
_entity_poly.pdbx_strand_id
1 'polypeptide(L)'
;MEEHRERNEELKRPWDTCREVPVIEDAQTPWKMIKLLRIISLIAVAIFVFGLALCSKTSFLLLVTLSHEDTKTLSSEQKPLSLLCIGCSLVAPSVLLLLKSIWKACYKSSKMPRKSTIALVLFIELLVSLGVAVLTIVAMPHLDIVTNAAILNGVAVISSFLQVVVQCAARKINCFLLPPAIALILIVLGYALFVLLYVWKDPSDVGMALWVGLAVGASILVSFNWWENYFQLICDNRSNFLKNLFKDMTKCQNVLHILCSLLRVLVTACVLGAYVPLAKMDWKVVTSIPSRETRVVVIIVGVQLISSVLCHWFALVACKMHALRRCFVLPLYLASLAVMALLITPVIVNHQDFRTSLNTTENISFTGYCGEVVELRNQTLKDSVFTHLVYDVTQTLCFLDMSDITDIGLLTGAAASWWIGLVLSTLYICNLTVYRIQKTQDLFVRRLYEGAFIEQSLLLNTRFQIQTKDKSHRLKEIANDAMIYLCATMWHETNEEMMNIIISIFRLDKYRPKAEETKDFTFEAHIYFDDAFESVEGSPGRRLNEYAKSLVLIITEVYGIFENIDKKVFQTQSQIPEQSLIRTPYGGRLVVTMPHGNNLIVHYKDKDLIRHKKRWSQVMYLYYLLGWKLMTKYYRRMQAREDEETLREEIQKEKRNTYLLALDGDTDFQPAAVMLLIDRLKMYTRVGAACGRIHPTGSGPIVWFQKFEYAVSHWLQKTAEHVYGCVLCSPGCFSLFRAEALMDDNVMKTYSNKSIKASHCIQYDQGEDRWLCTLLLKQGWRVEYNAASDAYTNAPEDFKELYNQRRRWGPSTMANVVDLLGSSTVLSKRNPSISKPFMLYQLFAIISGVLAPATICLMVAGSLSLLLKIPSAEALILSVIPPTIYLGLCFKLKPDTQITIAAVLSALYALLMLLVTASIIGSMAKEENILTPSSVFIIAMSIIYVFTAMMHPQEVSLVFYGFLYILCIPSAYLLLTIYSMVNMNCVSWGTREVKPAAGAAAAPPQAPEQKSKPHAFFFPFLLWFWHESSLRPSQTSEDGRESVNAEPTQGGPQPQNSIVDDIAQDEQGYMFELTAFVLQEEENFWKDFQEKYLLPLPNDKEKQKQMHDELRQLRNRISFSFFFINLLWLVTAFIFQVLNVLPIRINLVNFDLTETGETFQIEPTGFMFILGFALSVLLQFLGMFYHRVSTLIHYVAFLNTELRQQKDKEKTPLQVLAFLFDISL
;
A
#
# COMPACT_ATOMS: atom_id res chain seq x y z
N MET A 1 -17.21 -7.29 57.85
CA MET A 1 -17.71 -6.67 56.61
C MET A 1 -16.58 -6.05 55.77
N GLU A 2 -15.38 -5.82 56.33
CA GLU A 2 -14.14 -5.51 55.58
C GLU A 2 -13.54 -6.72 54.83
N GLU A 3 -13.55 -7.93 55.40
CA GLU A 3 -12.94 -9.12 54.77
C GLU A 3 -13.64 -9.63 53.50
N HIS A 4 -14.90 -9.25 53.27
CA HIS A 4 -15.60 -9.54 52.02
C HIS A 4 -15.32 -8.50 50.93
N ARG A 5 -14.70 -7.37 51.29
CA ARG A 5 -14.29 -6.32 50.34
C ARG A 5 -12.89 -6.58 49.80
N GLU A 6 -11.98 -7.11 50.61
CA GLU A 6 -10.64 -7.49 50.16
C GLU A 6 -10.64 -8.73 49.25
N ARG A 7 -11.49 -9.73 49.50
CA ARG A 7 -11.59 -10.93 48.65
C ARG A 7 -12.22 -10.69 47.27
N ASN A 8 -12.96 -9.60 47.10
CA ASN A 8 -13.51 -9.18 45.81
C ASN A 8 -12.61 -8.22 45.03
N GLU A 9 -11.55 -7.69 45.64
CA GLU A 9 -10.51 -6.91 44.95
C GLU A 9 -9.35 -7.79 44.42
N GLU A 10 -9.19 -9.01 44.92
CA GLU A 10 -8.22 -9.98 44.36
C GLU A 10 -8.70 -10.68 43.06
N LEU A 11 -10.00 -10.62 42.73
CA LEU A 11 -10.57 -11.27 41.53
C LEU A 11 -10.64 -10.38 40.27
N LYS A 12 -9.91 -9.26 40.26
CA LYS A 12 -9.70 -8.43 39.06
C LYS A 12 -8.26 -7.97 38.94
N ARG A 13 -7.34 -8.92 38.75
CA ARG A 13 -6.01 -8.65 38.19
C ARG A 13 -5.92 -9.27 36.79
N PRO A 14 -5.77 -8.47 35.71
CA PRO A 14 -5.38 -9.02 34.42
C PRO A 14 -3.92 -9.47 34.52
N TRP A 15 -3.73 -10.77 34.33
CA TRP A 15 -2.50 -11.49 33.95
C TRP A 15 -1.16 -10.89 34.37
N ASP A 16 -0.61 -11.45 35.46
CA ASP A 16 0.79 -11.37 35.82
C ASP A 16 1.64 -12.13 34.79
N THR A 17 2.72 -11.47 34.38
CA THR A 17 3.58 -11.75 33.22
C THR A 17 4.75 -12.67 33.58
N CYS A 18 4.63 -13.49 34.63
CA CYS A 18 5.77 -14.18 35.24
C CYS A 18 5.59 -15.69 35.50
N ARG A 19 4.93 -16.46 34.62
CA ARG A 19 5.15 -17.92 34.51
C ARG A 19 5.10 -18.39 33.05
N GLU A 20 6.30 -18.42 32.47
CA GLU A 20 6.77 -19.15 31.29
C GLU A 20 5.69 -19.76 30.37
N VAL A 21 5.21 -18.95 29.43
CA VAL A 21 4.87 -19.45 28.09
C VAL A 21 6.21 -19.87 27.46
N PRO A 22 6.35 -21.07 26.85
CA PRO A 22 7.58 -21.42 26.17
C PRO A 22 7.86 -20.34 25.12
N VAL A 23 9.02 -19.69 25.26
CA VAL A 23 9.60 -18.82 24.25
C VAL A 23 9.85 -19.70 23.03
N ILE A 24 8.88 -19.75 22.12
CA ILE A 24 9.20 -19.96 20.72
C ILE A 24 9.95 -18.69 20.36
N GLU A 25 11.27 -18.77 20.26
CA GLU A 25 12.07 -17.70 19.67
C GLU A 25 11.46 -17.42 18.29
N ASP A 26 10.70 -16.33 18.21
CA ASP A 26 10.38 -15.65 16.96
C ASP A 26 11.72 -15.20 16.35
N ALA A 27 12.39 -16.11 15.67
CA ALA A 27 13.60 -15.84 14.90
C ALA A 27 13.34 -14.86 13.73
N GLN A 28 12.13 -14.32 13.57
CA GLN A 28 11.72 -13.53 12.40
C GLN A 28 11.18 -12.11 12.67
N THR A 29 11.10 -11.61 13.91
CA THR A 29 10.82 -10.17 14.13
C THR A 29 11.89 -9.49 14.98
N PRO A 30 12.79 -8.67 14.38
CA PRO A 30 13.76 -7.89 15.14
C PRO A 30 13.04 -6.71 15.82
N TRP A 31 12.36 -6.98 16.94
CA TRP A 31 11.60 -6.00 17.74
C TRP A 31 12.44 -4.75 18.09
N LYS A 32 13.76 -4.91 18.24
CA LYS A 32 14.72 -3.82 18.46
C LYS A 32 14.88 -2.91 17.23
N MET A 33 15.05 -3.46 16.03
CA MET A 33 15.13 -2.67 14.80
C MET A 33 13.82 -1.95 14.49
N ILE A 34 12.69 -2.58 14.84
CA ILE A 34 11.36 -2.02 14.63
C ILE A 34 11.12 -0.80 15.52
N LYS A 35 11.48 -0.86 16.82
CA LYS A 35 11.44 0.31 17.72
C LYS A 35 12.37 1.43 17.23
N LEU A 36 13.56 1.07 16.77
CA LEU A 36 14.50 2.03 16.18
C LEU A 36 13.91 2.69 14.92
N LEU A 37 13.34 1.92 14.00
CA LEU A 37 12.71 2.43 12.78
C LEU A 37 11.56 3.39 13.10
N ARG A 38 10.78 3.11 14.14
CA ARG A 38 9.74 4.01 14.64
C ARG A 38 10.33 5.33 15.13
N ILE A 39 11.36 5.30 15.98
CA ILE A 39 12.00 6.52 16.50
C ILE A 39 12.56 7.34 15.34
N ILE A 40 13.29 6.70 14.43
CA ILE A 40 13.83 7.33 13.21
C ILE A 40 12.69 7.95 12.39
N SER A 41 11.58 7.23 12.17
CA SER A 41 10.45 7.74 11.40
C SER A 41 9.79 8.96 12.04
N LEU A 42 9.61 8.96 13.37
CA LEU A 42 9.01 10.07 14.10
C LEU A 42 9.92 11.30 14.08
N ILE A 43 11.22 11.11 14.31
CA ILE A 43 12.22 12.18 14.26
C ILE A 43 12.30 12.74 12.83
N ALA A 44 12.40 11.88 11.81
CA ALA A 44 12.44 12.29 10.42
C ALA A 44 11.21 13.13 10.04
N VAL A 45 10.00 12.68 10.38
CA VAL A 45 8.78 13.44 10.09
C VAL A 45 8.75 14.78 10.83
N ALA A 46 9.16 14.82 12.11
CA ALA A 46 9.23 16.07 12.86
C ALA A 46 10.23 17.07 12.23
N ILE A 47 11.41 16.60 11.84
CA ILE A 47 12.44 17.39 11.15
C ILE A 47 11.92 17.89 9.80
N PHE A 48 11.28 17.03 9.00
CA PHE A 48 10.73 17.44 7.71
C PHE A 48 9.61 18.48 7.88
N VAL A 49 8.66 18.29 8.81
CA VAL A 49 7.61 19.28 9.05
C VAL A 49 8.21 20.62 9.48
N PHE A 50 9.14 20.61 10.43
CA PHE A 50 9.82 21.83 10.90
C PHE A 50 10.62 22.52 9.79
N GLY A 51 11.52 21.79 9.15
CA GLY A 51 12.42 22.31 8.11
C GLY A 51 11.67 22.81 6.88
N LEU A 52 10.61 22.10 6.45
CA LEU A 52 9.81 22.54 5.30
C LEU A 52 8.92 23.74 5.65
N ALA A 53 8.40 23.84 6.87
CA ALA A 53 7.68 25.02 7.33
C ALA A 53 8.61 26.25 7.41
N LEU A 54 9.82 26.07 7.95
CA LEU A 54 10.89 27.07 7.98
C LEU A 54 11.24 27.55 6.56
N CYS A 55 11.59 26.62 5.66
CA CYS A 55 11.92 26.95 4.27
C CYS A 55 10.78 27.71 3.58
N SER A 56 9.53 27.25 3.70
CA SER A 56 8.39 27.88 3.06
C SER A 56 8.20 29.31 3.56
N LYS A 57 8.13 29.51 4.89
CA LYS A 57 7.90 30.83 5.46
C LYS A 57 9.05 31.80 5.16
N THR A 58 10.30 31.35 5.27
CA THR A 58 11.47 32.16 4.90
C THR A 58 11.44 32.53 3.42
N SER A 59 11.21 31.58 2.51
CA SER A 59 11.16 31.88 1.07
C SER A 59 10.03 32.85 0.70
N PHE A 60 8.88 32.75 1.36
CA PHE A 60 7.77 33.67 1.13
C PHE A 60 8.08 35.08 1.62
N LEU A 61 8.61 35.22 2.85
CA LEU A 61 8.98 36.52 3.41
C LEU A 61 10.09 37.19 2.59
N LEU A 62 11.08 36.42 2.10
CA LEU A 62 12.11 36.94 1.22
C LEU A 62 11.54 37.46 -0.10
N LEU A 63 10.55 36.78 -0.70
CA LEU A 63 9.88 37.30 -1.91
C LEU A 63 9.18 38.65 -1.65
N VAL A 64 8.57 38.79 -0.48
CA VAL A 64 7.97 40.06 -0.02
C VAL A 64 9.04 41.13 0.16
N THR A 65 10.14 40.83 0.84
CA THR A 65 11.27 41.76 1.04
C THR A 65 11.86 42.22 -0.29
N LEU A 66 12.04 41.33 -1.26
CA LEU A 66 12.53 41.68 -2.61
C LEU A 66 11.58 42.61 -3.39
N SER A 67 10.34 42.74 -2.95
CA SER A 67 9.35 43.64 -3.54
C SER A 67 9.28 45.01 -2.85
N HIS A 68 10.03 45.21 -1.76
CA HIS A 68 10.06 46.43 -0.97
C HIS A 68 10.76 47.57 -1.73
N GLU A 69 10.27 48.81 -1.60
CA GLU A 69 10.74 49.98 -2.38
C GLU A 69 12.23 50.29 -2.17
N ASP A 70 12.73 50.17 -0.94
CA ASP A 70 14.13 50.44 -0.58
C ASP A 70 15.15 49.31 -0.86
N THR A 71 14.70 48.14 -1.34
CA THR A 71 15.62 47.05 -1.67
C THR A 71 16.24 47.24 -3.05
N LYS A 72 17.53 46.88 -3.18
CA LYS A 72 18.32 47.05 -4.41
C LYS A 72 18.84 45.73 -5.01
N THR A 73 18.49 44.54 -4.46
CA THR A 73 18.89 43.25 -5.05
C THR A 73 18.15 42.97 -6.35
N LEU A 74 16.90 43.43 -6.46
CA LEU A 74 16.24 43.64 -7.74
C LEU A 74 16.26 45.14 -8.05
N SER A 75 16.56 45.48 -9.29
CA SER A 75 16.37 46.85 -9.76
C SER A 75 14.89 47.23 -9.71
N SER A 76 14.58 48.52 -9.55
CA SER A 76 13.20 49.00 -9.47
C SER A 76 12.33 48.59 -10.67
N GLU A 77 12.96 48.37 -11.84
CA GLU A 77 12.30 47.90 -13.05
C GLU A 77 11.84 46.43 -12.96
N GLN A 78 12.52 45.60 -12.17
CA GLN A 78 12.26 44.15 -12.10
C GLN A 78 11.32 43.75 -10.94
N LYS A 79 10.94 44.67 -10.05
CA LYS A 79 10.02 44.41 -8.92
C LYS A 79 8.63 43.85 -9.31
N PRO A 80 8.06 44.12 -10.51
CA PRO A 80 6.85 43.44 -10.97
C PRO A 80 6.99 41.91 -11.05
N LEU A 81 8.21 41.39 -11.29
CA LEU A 81 8.47 39.95 -11.34
C LEU A 81 8.32 39.30 -9.95
N SER A 82 8.83 39.93 -8.89
CA SER A 82 8.69 39.40 -7.52
C SER A 82 7.22 39.44 -7.06
N LEU A 83 6.48 40.49 -7.40
CA LEU A 83 5.04 40.58 -7.13
C LEU A 83 4.24 39.50 -7.88
N LEU A 84 4.59 39.21 -9.14
CA LEU A 84 4.02 38.09 -9.90
C LEU A 84 4.31 36.75 -9.23
N CYS A 85 5.55 36.55 -8.76
CA CYS A 85 5.97 35.35 -8.03
C CYS A 85 5.23 35.16 -6.70
N ILE A 86 4.96 36.23 -5.96
CA ILE A 86 4.07 36.22 -4.78
C ILE A 86 2.67 35.76 -5.22
N GLY A 87 2.10 36.37 -6.26
CA GLY A 87 0.80 35.99 -6.82
C GLY A 87 0.71 34.51 -7.21
N CYS A 88 1.73 33.97 -7.89
CA CYS A 88 1.82 32.55 -8.22
C CYS A 88 1.84 31.66 -6.96
N SER A 89 2.55 32.08 -5.92
CA SER A 89 2.63 31.35 -4.63
C SER A 89 1.28 31.30 -3.90
N LEU A 90 0.47 32.35 -4.01
CA LEU A 90 -0.87 32.40 -3.42
C LEU A 90 -1.88 31.51 -4.17
N VAL A 91 -1.75 31.42 -5.49
CA VAL A 91 -2.71 30.73 -6.37
C VAL A 91 -2.37 29.25 -6.55
N ALA A 92 -1.12 28.84 -6.37
CA ALA A 92 -0.67 27.46 -6.58
C ALA A 92 -1.51 26.40 -5.83
N PRO A 93 -1.86 26.56 -4.54
CA PRO A 93 -2.75 25.61 -3.87
C PRO A 93 -4.14 25.52 -4.51
N SER A 94 -4.70 26.64 -4.95
CA SER A 94 -6.00 26.69 -5.66
C SER A 94 -5.95 26.00 -7.02
N VAL A 95 -4.85 26.13 -7.77
CA VAL A 95 -4.67 25.40 -9.04
C VAL A 95 -4.61 23.89 -8.80
N LEU A 96 -3.87 23.44 -7.78
CA LEU A 96 -3.85 22.02 -7.38
C LEU A 96 -5.25 21.53 -6.95
N LEU A 97 -6.04 22.38 -6.27
CA LEU A 97 -7.43 22.07 -5.93
C LEU A 97 -8.29 21.88 -7.16
N LEU A 98 -8.15 22.80 -8.12
CA LEU A 98 -8.93 22.86 -9.34
C LEU A 98 -8.68 21.58 -10.13
N LEU A 99 -7.42 21.23 -10.38
CA LEU A 99 -7.03 19.99 -11.06
C LEU A 99 -7.60 18.76 -10.34
N LYS A 100 -7.45 18.66 -9.03
CA LYS A 100 -7.97 17.54 -8.23
C LYS A 100 -9.49 17.46 -8.23
N SER A 101 -10.18 18.59 -8.25
CA SER A 101 -11.64 18.67 -8.21
C SER A 101 -12.27 18.43 -9.57
N ILE A 102 -11.66 18.94 -10.65
CA ILE A 102 -11.99 18.60 -12.04
C ILE A 102 -11.81 17.10 -12.26
N TRP A 103 -10.65 16.55 -11.87
CA TRP A 103 -10.41 15.11 -11.91
C TRP A 103 -11.55 14.36 -11.23
N LYS A 104 -11.86 14.67 -9.96
CA LYS A 104 -12.97 14.04 -9.25
C LYS A 104 -14.34 14.25 -9.90
N ALA A 105 -14.61 15.41 -10.50
CA ALA A 105 -15.87 15.71 -11.16
C ALA A 105 -16.04 14.93 -12.48
N CYS A 106 -14.96 14.72 -13.24
CA CYS A 106 -14.95 13.88 -14.44
C CYS A 106 -15.23 12.41 -14.13
N TYR A 107 -14.87 11.91 -12.94
CA TYR A 107 -15.00 10.50 -12.58
C TYR A 107 -16.15 10.17 -11.63
N LYS A 108 -16.64 11.13 -10.83
CA LYS A 108 -17.72 10.92 -9.86
C LYS A 108 -18.88 11.85 -10.15
N SER A 109 -20.11 11.33 -10.12
CA SER A 109 -21.32 12.15 -10.25
C SER A 109 -21.32 13.23 -9.15
N SER A 110 -21.07 14.46 -9.57
CA SER A 110 -21.03 15.62 -8.69
C SER A 110 -22.34 16.37 -8.85
N LYS A 111 -23.08 16.55 -7.76
CA LYS A 111 -24.35 17.26 -7.77
C LYS A 111 -24.10 18.77 -7.79
N MET A 112 -24.99 19.52 -8.46
CA MET A 112 -24.94 20.97 -8.44
C MET A 112 -25.47 21.51 -7.10
N PRO A 113 -24.75 22.45 -6.45
CA PRO A 113 -25.18 23.09 -5.22
C PRO A 113 -26.36 24.05 -5.46
N ARG A 114 -27.14 24.35 -4.40
CA ARG A 114 -28.19 25.37 -4.44
C ARG A 114 -27.59 26.76 -4.63
N LYS A 115 -28.32 27.65 -5.31
CA LYS A 115 -27.90 29.04 -5.55
C LYS A 115 -27.52 29.81 -4.28
N SER A 116 -28.25 29.60 -3.18
CA SER A 116 -27.94 30.22 -1.88
C SER A 116 -26.62 29.74 -1.27
N THR A 117 -26.26 28.47 -1.48
CA THR A 117 -25.00 27.89 -1.00
C THR A 117 -23.84 28.42 -1.83
N ILE A 118 -24.01 28.51 -3.16
CA ILE A 118 -23.01 29.12 -4.06
C ILE A 118 -22.76 30.58 -3.65
N ALA A 119 -23.82 31.37 -3.46
CA ALA A 119 -23.69 32.78 -3.14
C ALA A 119 -22.93 33.02 -1.83
N LEU A 120 -23.26 32.29 -0.75
CA LEU A 120 -22.59 32.44 0.54
C LEU A 120 -21.11 32.03 0.47
N VAL A 121 -20.82 30.86 -0.12
CA VAL A 121 -19.45 30.33 -0.17
C VAL A 121 -18.56 31.21 -1.05
N LEU A 122 -19.04 31.65 -2.21
CA LEU A 122 -18.27 32.56 -3.08
C LEU A 122 -18.11 33.95 -2.48
N PHE A 123 -19.10 34.45 -1.73
CA PHE A 123 -18.96 35.73 -1.03
C PHE A 123 -17.85 35.68 0.04
N ILE A 124 -17.81 34.63 0.86
CA ILE A 124 -16.75 34.47 1.86
C ILE A 124 -15.39 34.27 1.18
N GLU A 125 -15.32 33.44 0.13
CA GLU A 125 -14.07 33.22 -0.59
C GLU A 125 -13.58 34.48 -1.31
N LEU A 126 -14.48 35.35 -1.79
CA LEU A 126 -14.15 36.67 -2.34
C LEU A 126 -13.46 37.55 -1.28
N LEU A 127 -14.04 37.65 -0.08
CA LEU A 127 -13.47 38.42 1.02
C LEU A 127 -12.08 37.90 1.43
N VAL A 128 -11.95 36.57 1.56
CA VAL A 128 -10.67 35.93 1.91
C VAL A 128 -9.64 36.14 0.81
N SER A 129 -10.00 35.95 -0.47
CA SER A 129 -9.08 36.12 -1.60
C SER A 129 -8.61 37.57 -1.72
N LEU A 130 -9.51 38.53 -1.52
CA LEU A 130 -9.18 39.96 -1.51
C LEU A 130 -8.26 40.29 -0.34
N GLY A 131 -8.59 39.83 0.88
CA GLY A 131 -7.74 40.03 2.06
C GLY A 131 -6.35 39.45 1.89
N VAL A 132 -6.22 38.24 1.34
CA VAL A 132 -4.92 37.60 1.11
C VAL A 132 -4.09 38.38 0.09
N ALA A 133 -4.69 38.77 -1.03
CA ALA A 133 -4.00 39.52 -2.07
C ALA A 133 -3.59 40.93 -1.59
N VAL A 134 -4.48 41.66 -0.91
CA VAL A 134 -4.17 42.99 -0.38
C VAL A 134 -3.11 42.93 0.71
N LEU A 135 -3.20 41.98 1.65
CA LEU A 135 -2.19 41.84 2.70
C LEU A 135 -0.81 41.61 2.09
N THR A 136 -0.68 40.64 1.18
CA THR A 136 0.62 40.14 0.72
C THR A 136 1.24 40.89 -0.46
N ILE A 137 0.43 41.40 -1.39
CA ILE A 137 0.90 42.10 -2.60
C ILE A 137 0.95 43.62 -2.37
N VAL A 138 0.05 44.16 -1.54
CA VAL A 138 -0.16 45.61 -1.43
C VAL A 138 0.42 46.17 -0.13
N ALA A 139 0.17 45.55 1.03
CA ALA A 139 0.56 46.10 2.33
C ALA A 139 1.93 45.61 2.82
N MET A 140 2.18 44.29 2.79
CA MET A 140 3.42 43.69 3.30
C MET A 140 4.73 44.21 2.66
N PRO A 141 4.80 44.53 1.35
CA PRO A 141 6.02 45.08 0.76
C PRO A 141 6.50 46.39 1.37
N HIS A 142 5.66 47.09 2.16
CA HIS A 142 5.99 48.37 2.81
C HIS A 142 6.27 48.25 4.31
N LEU A 143 6.27 47.02 4.85
CA LEU A 143 6.51 46.76 6.27
C LEU A 143 7.83 46.02 6.47
N ASP A 144 8.40 46.15 7.66
CA ASP A 144 9.62 45.41 8.00
C ASP A 144 9.37 43.89 8.05
N ILE A 145 10.44 43.12 7.83
CA ILE A 145 10.35 41.67 7.72
C ILE A 145 9.87 40.98 9.02
N VAL A 146 10.15 41.54 10.20
CA VAL A 146 9.76 40.98 11.51
C VAL A 146 8.27 41.23 11.74
N THR A 147 7.79 42.43 11.46
CA THR A 147 6.35 42.74 11.44
C THR A 147 5.61 41.87 10.45
N ASN A 148 6.13 41.70 9.23
CA ASN A 148 5.56 40.81 8.22
C ASN A 148 5.51 39.34 8.68
N ALA A 149 6.54 38.86 9.38
CA ALA A 149 6.54 37.50 9.96
C ALA A 149 5.50 37.35 11.09
N ALA A 150 5.33 38.40 11.89
CA ALA A 150 4.49 38.42 13.09
C ALA A 150 2.99 38.60 12.77
N ILE A 151 2.63 39.50 11.85
CA ILE A 151 1.23 39.80 11.50
C ILE A 151 0.49 38.60 10.92
N LEU A 152 1.21 37.66 10.29
CA LEU A 152 0.66 36.39 9.80
C LEU A 152 -0.02 35.59 10.93
N ASN A 153 0.47 35.69 12.18
CA ASN A 153 -0.13 35.04 13.34
C ASN A 153 -1.42 35.74 13.81
N GLY A 154 -1.59 37.03 13.52
CA GLY A 154 -2.78 37.82 13.86
C GLY A 154 -4.06 37.39 13.12
N VAL A 155 -3.92 36.59 12.05
CA VAL A 155 -5.03 36.04 11.25
C VAL A 155 -5.89 35.04 12.06
N ALA A 156 -5.49 34.65 13.27
CA ALA A 156 -6.31 33.79 14.14
C ALA A 156 -7.56 34.49 14.74
N VAL A 157 -7.72 35.81 14.61
CA VAL A 157 -8.72 36.63 15.33
C VAL A 157 -10.18 36.14 15.20
N ILE A 158 -10.68 35.89 13.98
CA ILE A 158 -12.06 35.38 13.78
C ILE A 158 -12.19 33.93 14.26
N SER A 159 -11.12 33.13 14.15
CA SER A 159 -11.13 31.77 14.67
C SER A 159 -11.24 31.74 16.20
N SER A 160 -10.47 32.56 16.92
CA SER A 160 -10.59 32.67 18.39
C SER A 160 -11.95 33.21 18.81
N PHE A 161 -12.49 34.20 18.09
CA PHE A 161 -13.83 34.74 18.36
C PHE A 161 -14.92 33.67 18.17
N LEU A 162 -14.91 32.94 17.04
CA LEU A 162 -15.89 31.90 16.77
C LEU A 162 -15.78 30.72 17.76
N GLN A 163 -14.57 30.38 18.23
CA GLN A 163 -14.40 29.39 19.30
C GLN A 163 -15.12 29.79 20.59
N VAL A 164 -14.96 31.05 21.02
CA VAL A 164 -15.66 31.59 22.20
C VAL A 164 -17.19 31.52 21.99
N VAL A 165 -17.68 31.93 20.82
CA VAL A 165 -19.12 31.87 20.49
C VAL A 165 -19.66 30.44 20.54
N VAL A 166 -18.95 29.47 19.95
CA VAL A 166 -19.34 28.05 19.93
C VAL A 166 -19.41 27.47 21.34
N GLN A 167 -18.41 27.77 22.17
CA GLN A 167 -18.36 27.25 23.55
C GLN A 167 -19.44 27.89 24.44
N CYS A 168 -19.71 29.18 24.29
CA CYS A 168 -20.84 29.85 24.95
C CYS A 168 -22.20 29.27 24.52
N ALA A 169 -22.36 28.94 23.23
CA ALA A 169 -23.59 28.36 22.71
C ALA A 169 -23.81 26.89 23.16
N ALA A 170 -22.74 26.15 23.46
CA ALA A 170 -22.80 24.73 23.80
C ALA A 170 -23.32 24.41 25.22
N ARG A 171 -23.54 25.42 26.09
CA ARG A 171 -24.08 25.33 27.47
C ARG A 171 -23.44 24.28 28.42
N LYS A 172 -22.37 23.58 28.02
CA LYS A 172 -21.56 22.74 28.90
C LYS A 172 -20.36 23.55 29.40
N ILE A 173 -20.34 23.79 30.72
CA ILE A 173 -19.23 24.42 31.43
C ILE A 173 -17.97 23.58 31.17
N ASN A 174 -17.06 24.07 30.33
CA ASN A 174 -15.86 23.34 29.92
C ASN A 174 -14.63 24.22 30.13
N CYS A 175 -13.60 23.65 30.74
CA CYS A 175 -12.27 24.21 31.05
C CYS A 175 -11.52 24.82 29.82
N PHE A 176 -12.08 24.72 28.62
CA PHE A 176 -11.52 25.20 27.35
C PHE A 176 -12.03 26.58 26.89
N LEU A 177 -12.86 27.29 27.67
CA LEU A 177 -13.28 28.66 27.35
C LEU A 177 -12.20 29.71 27.58
N LEU A 178 -11.38 29.50 28.60
CA LEU A 178 -10.37 30.46 29.02
C LEU A 178 -9.25 30.66 27.96
N PRO A 179 -8.66 29.61 27.34
CA PRO A 179 -7.62 29.78 26.33
C PRO A 179 -8.02 30.62 25.09
N PRO A 180 -9.17 30.37 24.40
CA PRO A 180 -9.55 31.16 23.24
C PRO A 180 -9.98 32.59 23.59
N ALA A 181 -10.50 32.83 24.79
CA ALA A 181 -10.80 34.18 25.26
C ALA A 181 -9.53 35.00 25.49
N ILE A 182 -8.52 34.42 26.17
CA ILE A 182 -7.21 35.05 26.36
C ILE A 182 -6.52 35.25 24.99
N ALA A 183 -6.61 34.26 24.10
CA ALA A 183 -6.08 34.38 22.74
C ALA A 183 -6.65 35.59 21.99
N LEU A 184 -7.98 35.79 22.05
CA LEU A 184 -8.63 36.92 21.39
C LEU A 184 -8.13 38.26 21.95
N ILE A 185 -7.99 38.38 23.28
CA ILE A 185 -7.47 39.60 23.92
C ILE A 185 -6.04 39.88 23.48
N LEU A 186 -5.17 38.87 23.48
CA LEU A 186 -3.77 39.01 23.06
C LEU A 186 -3.64 39.37 21.57
N ILE A 187 -4.46 38.78 20.70
CA ILE A 187 -4.42 39.11 19.27
C ILE A 187 -4.85 40.57 19.03
N VAL A 188 -5.89 41.04 19.72
CA VAL A 188 -6.34 42.44 19.66
C VAL A 188 -5.29 43.39 20.23
N LEU A 189 -4.65 43.00 21.35
CA LEU A 189 -3.53 43.74 21.93
C LEU A 189 -2.37 43.86 20.93
N GLY A 190 -2.02 42.79 20.22
CA GLY A 190 -1.00 42.80 19.18
C GLY A 190 -1.31 43.80 18.07
N TYR A 191 -2.56 43.87 17.60
CA TYR A 191 -2.98 44.89 16.63
C TYR A 191 -2.89 46.32 17.19
N ALA A 192 -3.27 46.53 18.45
CA ALA A 192 -3.16 47.83 19.10
C ALA A 192 -1.70 48.30 19.22
N LEU A 193 -0.80 47.40 19.65
CA LEU A 193 0.65 47.67 19.75
C LEU A 193 1.27 47.93 18.37
N PHE A 194 0.85 47.20 17.35
CA PHE A 194 1.30 47.39 15.96
C PHE A 194 0.90 48.76 15.41
N VAL A 195 -0.36 49.16 15.57
CA VAL A 195 -0.84 50.49 15.17
C VAL A 195 -0.10 51.58 15.94
N LEU A 196 0.12 51.38 17.24
CA LEU A 196 0.83 52.33 18.09
C LEU A 196 2.28 52.52 17.64
N LEU A 197 2.99 51.42 17.33
CA LEU A 197 4.38 51.46 16.85
C LEU A 197 4.53 52.28 15.57
N TYR A 198 3.69 52.05 14.57
CA TYR A 198 3.86 52.65 13.24
C TYR A 198 3.20 54.03 13.10
N VAL A 199 2.05 54.27 13.74
CA VAL A 199 1.31 55.54 13.59
C VAL A 199 1.78 56.62 14.58
N TRP A 200 2.28 56.23 15.77
CA TRP A 200 2.79 57.21 16.73
C TRP A 200 4.20 57.67 16.35
N LYS A 201 5.02 56.80 15.74
CA LYS A 201 6.42 57.10 15.41
C LYS A 201 6.57 58.29 14.45
N ASP A 202 5.73 58.37 13.42
CA ASP A 202 5.61 59.57 12.59
C ASP A 202 4.14 59.87 12.29
N PRO A 203 3.48 60.74 13.09
CA PRO A 203 2.08 61.08 12.89
C PRO A 203 1.82 61.85 11.59
N SER A 204 2.87 62.33 10.92
CA SER A 204 2.77 63.11 9.69
C SER A 204 2.83 62.26 8.42
N ASP A 205 3.27 61.00 8.52
CA ASP A 205 3.30 60.05 7.41
C ASP A 205 1.95 59.35 7.18
N VAL A 206 1.09 60.04 6.43
CA VAL A 206 -0.24 59.55 6.02
C VAL A 206 -0.14 58.27 5.17
N GLY A 207 0.98 58.05 4.47
CA GLY A 207 1.22 56.88 3.63
C GLY A 207 1.39 55.61 4.46
N MET A 208 2.25 55.66 5.48
CA MET A 208 2.45 54.52 6.38
C MET A 208 1.20 54.19 7.21
N ALA A 209 0.44 55.20 7.65
CA ALA A 209 -0.85 54.98 8.31
C ALA A 209 -1.86 54.23 7.41
N LEU A 210 -1.88 54.52 6.10
CA LEU A 210 -2.70 53.82 5.13
C LEU A 210 -2.28 52.36 4.96
N TRP A 211 -0.97 52.08 4.83
CA TRP A 211 -0.45 50.72 4.69
C TRP A 211 -0.73 49.86 5.93
N VAL A 212 -0.55 50.42 7.12
CA VAL A 212 -0.89 49.78 8.40
C VAL A 212 -2.39 49.48 8.49
N GLY A 213 -3.24 50.44 8.14
CA GLY A 213 -4.70 50.25 8.12
C GLY A 213 -5.12 49.15 7.13
N LEU A 214 -4.51 49.12 5.95
CA LEU A 214 -4.71 48.07 4.95
C LEU A 214 -4.23 46.71 5.47
N ALA A 215 -3.09 46.63 6.15
CA ALA A 215 -2.56 45.39 6.72
C ALA A 215 -3.49 44.81 7.79
N VAL A 216 -3.98 45.63 8.73
CA VAL A 216 -4.93 45.21 9.78
C VAL A 216 -6.28 44.80 9.18
N GLY A 217 -6.83 45.60 8.27
CA GLY A 217 -8.10 45.28 7.61
C GLY A 217 -8.01 43.98 6.81
N ALA A 218 -6.92 43.82 6.04
CA ALA A 218 -6.68 42.64 5.23
C ALA A 218 -6.45 41.38 6.09
N SER A 219 -5.69 41.45 7.18
CA SER A 219 -5.48 40.30 8.08
C SER A 219 -6.77 39.80 8.74
N ILE A 220 -7.69 40.71 9.08
CA ILE A 220 -9.04 40.37 9.55
C ILE A 220 -9.83 39.68 8.44
N LEU A 221 -9.77 40.15 7.19
CA LEU A 221 -10.44 39.47 6.07
C LEU A 221 -9.88 38.07 5.82
N VAL A 222 -8.55 37.88 5.91
CA VAL A 222 -7.93 36.54 5.77
C VAL A 222 -8.42 35.58 6.85
N SER A 223 -8.70 36.07 8.07
CA SER A 223 -9.13 35.23 9.19
C SER A 223 -10.46 34.49 8.97
N PHE A 224 -11.27 34.93 8.01
CA PHE A 224 -12.46 34.20 7.58
C PHE A 224 -12.14 32.87 6.89
N ASN A 225 -10.92 32.60 6.46
CA ASN A 225 -10.55 31.38 5.71
C ASN A 225 -10.98 30.07 6.40
N TRP A 226 -10.97 30.02 7.73
CA TRP A 226 -11.28 28.81 8.52
C TRP A 226 -12.65 28.82 9.19
N TRP A 227 -13.58 29.68 8.75
CA TRP A 227 -14.93 29.80 9.30
C TRP A 227 -15.72 28.48 9.32
N GLU A 228 -15.52 27.62 8.30
CA GLU A 228 -16.22 26.33 8.14
C GLU A 228 -16.03 25.40 9.34
N ASN A 229 -14.90 25.52 10.05
CA ASN A 229 -14.55 24.68 11.21
C ASN A 229 -15.57 24.83 12.35
N TYR A 230 -16.03 26.06 12.57
CA TYR A 230 -16.94 26.42 13.65
C TYR A 230 -18.40 26.43 13.19
N PHE A 231 -18.62 26.64 11.89
CA PHE A 231 -19.96 26.75 11.31
C PHE A 231 -20.83 25.51 11.56
N GLN A 232 -20.28 24.29 11.41
CA GLN A 232 -21.01 23.04 11.65
C GLN A 232 -21.64 23.01 13.05
N LEU A 233 -20.87 23.40 14.07
CA LEU A 233 -21.28 23.37 15.47
C LEU A 233 -22.35 24.41 15.78
N ILE A 234 -22.28 25.57 15.12
CA ILE A 234 -23.29 26.62 15.22
C ILE A 234 -24.61 26.16 14.56
N CYS A 235 -24.53 25.44 13.45
CA CYS A 235 -25.69 24.96 12.68
C CYS A 235 -26.53 23.92 13.44
N ASP A 236 -25.90 23.02 14.19
CA ASP A 236 -26.59 21.91 14.85
C ASP A 236 -27.61 22.36 15.92
N ASN A 237 -27.39 23.54 16.52
CA ASN A 237 -28.15 24.04 17.67
C ASN A 237 -29.17 25.15 17.39
N ARG A 238 -29.27 25.73 16.18
CA ARG A 238 -30.10 26.95 15.96
C ARG A 238 -31.16 26.92 14.85
N SER A 239 -30.93 26.35 13.65
CA SER A 239 -31.90 26.49 12.53
C SER A 239 -31.83 25.40 11.45
N ASN A 240 -33.00 25.01 10.92
CA ASN A 240 -33.16 24.06 9.80
C ASN A 240 -32.56 24.58 8.48
N PHE A 241 -32.54 25.90 8.27
CA PHE A 241 -31.92 26.51 7.08
C PHE A 241 -30.41 26.26 7.04
N LEU A 242 -29.74 26.50 8.17
CA LEU A 242 -28.30 26.32 8.33
C LEU A 242 -27.88 24.85 8.20
N LYS A 243 -28.66 23.93 8.77
CA LYS A 243 -28.46 22.48 8.60
C LYS A 243 -28.54 22.05 7.13
N ASN A 244 -29.52 22.59 6.39
CA ASN A 244 -29.67 22.31 4.96
C ASN A 244 -28.49 22.85 4.14
N LEU A 245 -28.00 24.04 4.46
CA LEU A 245 -26.85 24.66 3.79
C LEU A 245 -25.57 23.83 4.02
N PHE A 246 -25.30 23.42 5.27
CA PHE A 246 -24.16 22.57 5.59
C PHE A 246 -24.21 21.20 4.89
N LYS A 247 -25.39 20.57 4.85
CA LYS A 247 -25.61 19.30 4.14
C LYS A 247 -25.37 19.44 2.64
N ASP A 248 -25.73 20.59 2.06
CA ASP A 248 -25.50 20.88 0.64
C ASP A 248 -24.01 21.14 0.34
N MET A 249 -23.32 21.93 1.17
CA MET A 249 -21.85 22.15 1.08
C MET A 249 -21.07 20.83 1.10
N THR A 250 -21.44 19.91 1.99
CA THR A 250 -20.77 18.62 2.12
C THR A 250 -21.00 17.71 0.90
N LYS A 251 -22.21 17.74 0.32
CA LYS A 251 -22.56 16.92 -0.85
C LYS A 251 -21.95 17.46 -2.16
N CYS A 252 -21.88 18.77 -2.30
CA CYS A 252 -21.51 19.47 -3.53
C CYS A 252 -20.05 19.99 -3.50
N GLN A 253 -19.24 19.47 -2.56
CA GLN A 253 -17.92 19.99 -2.23
C GLN A 253 -16.97 20.13 -3.44
N ASN A 254 -16.97 19.17 -4.38
CA ASN A 254 -16.06 19.24 -5.52
C ASN A 254 -16.42 20.39 -6.48
N VAL A 255 -17.70 20.68 -6.70
CA VAL A 255 -18.16 21.78 -7.57
C VAL A 255 -17.86 23.12 -6.91
N LEU A 256 -18.13 23.24 -5.60
CA LEU A 256 -17.79 24.44 -4.84
C LEU A 256 -16.29 24.73 -4.89
N HIS A 257 -15.45 23.70 -4.75
CA HIS A 257 -13.99 23.84 -4.87
C HIS A 257 -13.54 24.35 -6.24
N ILE A 258 -14.17 23.91 -7.34
CA ILE A 258 -13.88 24.41 -8.69
C ILE A 258 -14.19 25.91 -8.77
N LEU A 259 -15.38 26.33 -8.34
CA LEU A 259 -15.80 27.73 -8.37
C LEU A 259 -14.92 28.62 -7.48
N CYS A 260 -14.63 28.18 -6.26
CA CYS A 260 -13.78 28.92 -5.32
C CYS A 260 -12.35 29.07 -5.86
N SER A 261 -11.79 28.02 -6.46
CA SER A 261 -10.43 28.07 -7.01
C SER A 261 -10.32 29.06 -8.17
N LEU A 262 -11.31 29.06 -9.08
CA LEU A 262 -11.36 30.02 -10.20
C LEU A 262 -11.52 31.46 -9.69
N LEU A 263 -12.40 31.68 -8.72
CA LEU A 263 -12.60 32.99 -8.10
C LEU A 263 -11.30 33.51 -7.48
N ARG A 264 -10.57 32.66 -6.78
CA ARG A 264 -9.33 33.03 -6.10
C ARG A 264 -8.20 33.39 -7.07
N VAL A 265 -8.06 32.62 -8.15
CA VAL A 265 -7.14 32.93 -9.26
C VAL A 265 -7.50 34.30 -9.85
N LEU A 266 -8.79 34.52 -10.15
CA LEU A 266 -9.27 35.75 -10.75
C LEU A 266 -9.03 36.97 -9.85
N VAL A 267 -9.40 36.90 -8.57
CA VAL A 267 -9.25 38.02 -7.62
C VAL A 267 -7.78 38.37 -7.43
N THR A 268 -6.90 37.37 -7.27
CA THR A 268 -5.46 37.61 -7.10
C THR A 268 -4.86 38.25 -8.36
N ALA A 269 -5.26 37.77 -9.55
CA ALA A 269 -4.82 38.35 -10.83
C ALA A 269 -5.32 39.80 -11.01
N CYS A 270 -6.56 40.10 -10.62
CA CYS A 270 -7.11 41.45 -10.68
C CYS A 270 -6.40 42.42 -9.73
N VAL A 271 -6.13 42.02 -8.48
CA VAL A 271 -5.41 42.86 -7.52
C VAL A 271 -3.98 43.12 -8.00
N LEU A 272 -3.27 42.09 -8.43
CA LEU A 272 -1.93 42.21 -8.99
C LEU A 272 -1.91 43.11 -10.24
N GLY A 273 -2.83 42.87 -11.17
CA GLY A 273 -2.95 43.64 -12.42
C GLY A 273 -3.33 45.10 -12.21
N ALA A 274 -4.08 45.42 -11.15
CA ALA A 274 -4.42 46.79 -10.78
C ALA A 274 -3.28 47.50 -10.01
N TYR A 275 -2.62 46.79 -9.10
CA TYR A 275 -1.60 47.37 -8.24
C TYR A 275 -0.33 47.78 -9.00
N VAL A 276 0.16 46.95 -9.92
CA VAL A 276 1.41 47.24 -10.67
C VAL A 276 1.34 48.59 -11.43
N PRO A 277 0.27 48.90 -12.20
CA PRO A 277 0.09 50.24 -12.78
C PRO A 277 -0.11 51.36 -11.75
N LEU A 278 -0.85 51.11 -10.66
CA LEU A 278 -1.08 52.11 -9.60
C LEU A 278 0.21 52.50 -8.89
N ALA A 279 1.14 51.55 -8.74
CA ALA A 279 2.48 51.76 -8.20
C ALA A 279 3.48 52.31 -9.24
N LYS A 280 3.01 52.72 -10.44
CA LYS A 280 3.82 53.28 -11.55
C LYS A 280 4.91 52.32 -12.08
N MET A 281 4.66 51.01 -12.06
CA MET A 281 5.58 49.99 -12.58
C MET A 281 5.16 49.47 -13.98
N ASP A 282 6.10 48.98 -14.80
CA ASP A 282 5.83 48.46 -16.15
C ASP A 282 5.91 46.93 -16.23
N TRP A 283 4.89 46.31 -16.85
CA TRP A 283 4.82 44.88 -17.12
C TRP A 283 5.80 44.39 -18.19
N LYS A 284 6.29 45.27 -19.08
CA LYS A 284 7.17 44.90 -20.20
C LYS A 284 8.48 44.24 -19.75
N VAL A 285 8.90 44.44 -18.51
CA VAL A 285 10.15 43.90 -17.96
C VAL A 285 10.09 42.38 -17.73
N VAL A 286 8.90 41.79 -17.56
CA VAL A 286 8.71 40.34 -17.37
C VAL A 286 9.16 39.54 -18.60
N THR A 287 9.24 40.15 -19.79
CA THR A 287 9.66 39.49 -21.04
C THR A 287 11.11 39.76 -21.43
N SER A 288 11.84 40.67 -20.74
CA SER A 288 13.19 41.11 -21.12
C SER A 288 14.21 40.93 -19.98
N ILE A 289 14.54 39.68 -19.68
CA ILE A 289 15.17 39.30 -18.40
C ILE A 289 16.71 39.08 -18.50
N PRO A 290 17.53 39.66 -17.59
CA PRO A 290 18.93 39.26 -17.33
C PRO A 290 19.07 37.91 -16.57
N SER A 291 20.10 37.11 -16.88
CA SER A 291 20.16 35.68 -16.52
C SER A 291 20.48 35.34 -15.05
N ARG A 292 21.02 36.27 -14.24
CA ARG A 292 21.50 35.99 -12.87
C ARG A 292 20.44 36.25 -11.79
N GLU A 293 19.81 37.42 -11.79
CA GLU A 293 18.84 37.85 -10.77
C GLU A 293 17.54 37.03 -10.82
N THR A 294 17.04 36.75 -12.02
CA THR A 294 15.85 35.90 -12.20
C THR A 294 16.09 34.47 -11.75
N ARG A 295 17.33 33.96 -11.86
CA ARG A 295 17.65 32.63 -11.32
C ARG A 295 17.42 32.58 -9.81
N VAL A 296 17.76 33.65 -9.09
CA VAL A 296 17.53 33.75 -7.64
C VAL A 296 16.03 33.74 -7.33
N VAL A 297 15.24 34.58 -8.02
CA VAL A 297 13.79 34.65 -7.81
C VAL A 297 13.11 33.31 -8.14
N VAL A 298 13.46 32.67 -9.26
CA VAL A 298 12.91 31.38 -9.66
C VAL A 298 13.27 30.28 -8.67
N ILE A 299 14.50 30.26 -8.14
CA ILE A 299 14.90 29.32 -7.09
C ILE A 299 14.05 29.54 -5.83
N ILE A 300 13.87 30.79 -5.38
CA ILE A 300 13.09 31.09 -4.17
C ILE A 300 11.62 30.67 -4.35
N VAL A 301 11.02 30.93 -5.52
CA VAL A 301 9.65 30.46 -5.83
C VAL A 301 9.59 28.94 -5.88
N GLY A 302 10.57 28.29 -6.51
CA GLY A 302 10.65 26.82 -6.55
C GLY A 302 10.70 26.24 -5.13
N VAL A 303 11.55 26.80 -4.26
CA VAL A 303 11.63 26.43 -2.84
C VAL A 303 10.28 26.67 -2.16
N GLN A 304 9.63 27.81 -2.36
CA GLN A 304 8.34 28.12 -1.74
C GLN A 304 7.23 27.14 -2.14
N LEU A 305 7.11 26.86 -3.45
CA LEU A 305 6.09 25.96 -3.97
C LEU A 305 6.32 24.52 -3.51
N ILE A 306 7.56 24.01 -3.59
CA ILE A 306 7.90 22.63 -3.21
C ILE A 306 7.79 22.45 -1.69
N SER A 307 8.39 23.35 -0.91
CA SER A 307 8.39 23.23 0.55
C SER A 307 6.99 23.32 1.14
N SER A 308 6.11 24.19 0.62
CA SER A 308 4.73 24.30 1.10
C SER A 308 3.89 23.05 0.82
N VAL A 309 4.02 22.45 -0.39
CA VAL A 309 3.34 21.18 -0.74
C VAL A 309 3.83 20.04 0.15
N LEU A 310 5.16 19.91 0.30
CA LEU A 310 5.75 18.83 1.10
C LEU A 310 5.44 19.00 2.58
N CYS A 311 5.47 20.22 3.12
CA CYS A 311 5.11 20.50 4.51
C CYS A 311 3.68 20.04 4.80
N HIS A 312 2.72 20.40 3.93
CA HIS A 312 1.35 19.91 4.05
C HIS A 312 1.29 18.38 4.03
N TRP A 313 2.02 17.72 3.13
CA TRP A 313 2.00 16.27 3.03
C TRP A 313 2.60 15.58 4.28
N PHE A 314 3.76 16.01 4.76
CA PHE A 314 4.37 15.46 5.98
C PHE A 314 3.57 15.76 7.24
N ALA A 315 2.91 16.92 7.29
CA ALA A 315 1.95 17.23 8.35
C ALA A 315 0.79 16.23 8.38
N LEU A 316 0.26 15.84 7.21
CA LEU A 316 -0.75 14.78 7.14
C LEU A 316 -0.21 13.42 7.58
N VAL A 317 1.06 13.12 7.29
CA VAL A 317 1.74 11.89 7.73
C VAL A 317 1.85 11.85 9.25
N ALA A 318 2.32 12.93 9.88
CA ALA A 318 2.40 13.07 11.34
C ALA A 318 1.04 12.80 12.01
N CYS A 319 -0.03 13.35 11.44
CA CYS A 319 -1.40 13.12 11.88
C CYS A 319 -1.82 11.64 11.77
N LYS A 320 -1.52 10.98 10.64
CA LYS A 320 -1.85 9.56 10.41
C LYS A 320 -1.05 8.60 11.30
N MET A 321 0.19 8.96 11.66
CA MET A 321 1.05 8.20 12.57
C MET A 321 0.64 8.31 14.06
N HIS A 322 -0.44 9.04 14.37
CA HIS A 322 -0.84 9.35 15.75
C HIS A 322 0.23 10.12 16.53
N ALA A 323 1.06 10.91 15.83
CA ALA A 323 2.17 11.68 16.38
C ALA A 323 1.88 13.19 16.37
N LEU A 324 0.62 13.58 16.53
CA LEU A 324 0.13 14.94 16.35
C LEU A 324 0.88 15.97 17.21
N ARG A 325 1.17 15.65 18.47
CA ARG A 325 1.85 16.59 19.38
C ARG A 325 3.29 16.85 18.98
N ARG A 326 4.06 15.77 18.78
CA ARG A 326 5.52 15.81 18.60
C ARG A 326 5.94 16.15 17.17
N CYS A 327 5.21 15.65 16.17
CA CYS A 327 5.60 15.74 14.76
C CYS A 327 4.76 16.75 13.97
N PHE A 328 3.70 17.32 14.54
CA PHE A 328 2.84 18.29 13.87
C PHE A 328 2.73 19.60 14.65
N VAL A 329 2.18 19.59 15.87
CA VAL A 329 1.93 20.83 16.64
C VAL A 329 3.22 21.54 17.04
N LEU A 330 4.14 20.83 17.72
CA LEU A 330 5.37 21.43 18.23
C LEU A 330 6.27 22.00 17.10
N PRO A 331 6.55 21.27 16.00
CA PRO A 331 7.27 21.82 14.85
C PRO A 331 6.66 23.12 14.29
N LEU A 332 5.33 23.17 14.15
CA LEU A 332 4.65 24.34 13.59
C LEU A 332 4.63 25.54 14.55
N TYR A 333 4.58 25.33 15.87
CA TYR A 333 4.70 26.42 16.84
C TYR A 333 6.10 27.05 16.86
N LEU A 334 7.13 26.24 16.67
CA LEU A 334 8.52 26.69 16.67
C LEU A 334 8.96 27.32 15.35
N ALA A 335 8.31 27.00 14.22
CA ALA A 335 8.72 27.48 12.90
C ALA A 335 8.76 29.01 12.80
N SER A 336 7.73 29.72 13.28
CA SER A 336 7.69 31.20 13.30
C SER A 336 8.84 31.82 14.08
N LEU A 337 9.17 31.26 15.25
CA LEU A 337 10.27 31.74 16.08
C LEU A 337 11.62 31.48 15.40
N ALA A 338 11.78 30.30 14.80
CA ALA A 338 12.98 29.93 14.07
C ALA A 338 13.20 30.79 12.82
N VAL A 339 12.15 31.16 12.09
CA VAL A 339 12.23 32.07 10.93
C VAL A 339 12.71 33.45 11.36
N MET A 340 12.16 34.01 12.45
CA MET A 340 12.61 35.30 12.97
C MET A 340 14.08 35.23 13.41
N ALA A 341 14.48 34.19 14.14
CA ALA A 341 15.88 33.99 14.52
C ALA A 341 16.81 33.85 13.30
N LEU A 342 16.40 33.08 12.29
CA LEU A 342 17.18 32.83 11.07
C LEU A 342 17.41 34.11 10.26
N LEU A 343 16.43 35.01 10.21
CA LEU A 343 16.51 36.27 9.45
C LEU A 343 17.25 37.37 10.21
N ILE A 344 17.13 37.41 11.54
CA ILE A 344 17.76 38.45 12.38
C ILE A 344 19.23 38.14 12.70
N THR A 345 19.59 36.86 12.91
CA THR A 345 20.96 36.49 13.34
C THR A 345 22.04 36.99 12.37
N PRO A 346 21.91 36.85 11.03
CA PRO A 346 22.92 37.38 10.09
C PRO A 346 23.06 38.91 10.15
N VAL A 347 21.97 39.63 10.43
CA VAL A 347 21.98 41.09 10.59
C VAL A 347 22.78 41.49 11.83
N ILE A 348 22.59 40.78 12.95
CA ILE A 348 23.33 41.00 14.20
C ILE A 348 24.82 40.70 14.01
N VAL A 349 25.15 39.57 13.39
CA VAL A 349 26.55 39.16 13.15
C VAL A 349 27.26 40.18 12.27
N ASN A 350 26.67 40.58 11.14
CA ASN A 350 27.27 41.58 10.25
C ASN A 350 27.45 42.95 10.93
N HIS A 351 26.50 43.36 11.78
CA HIS A 351 26.63 44.58 12.57
C HIS A 351 27.76 44.48 13.61
N GLN A 352 27.92 43.33 14.27
CA GLN A 352 29.02 43.09 15.21
C GLN A 352 30.38 43.07 14.51
N ASP A 353 30.50 42.36 13.39
CA ASP A 353 31.72 42.29 12.59
C ASP A 353 32.13 43.69 12.10
N PHE A 354 31.16 44.48 11.64
CA PHE A 354 31.37 45.88 11.27
C PHE A 354 31.85 46.72 12.45
N ARG A 355 31.20 46.59 13.61
CA ARG A 355 31.62 47.29 14.84
C ARG A 355 33.04 46.91 15.28
N THR A 356 33.47 45.67 15.06
CA THR A 356 34.84 45.23 15.37
C THR A 356 35.87 45.64 14.34
N SER A 357 35.48 45.90 13.08
CA SER A 357 36.41 46.29 12.01
C SER A 357 36.74 47.79 12.04
N LEU A 358 35.86 48.62 12.61
CA LEU A 358 36.13 50.01 12.94
C LEU A 358 37.09 50.10 14.14
N ASN A 359 38.36 50.42 13.86
CA ASN A 359 39.43 50.65 14.85
C ASN A 359 39.26 51.94 15.68
N THR A 360 38.04 52.30 16.05
CA THR A 360 37.69 53.54 16.78
C THR A 360 36.89 53.21 18.04
N THR A 361 37.12 53.96 19.13
CA THR A 361 36.40 53.81 20.41
C THR A 361 34.96 54.34 20.40
N GLU A 362 34.43 54.74 19.24
CA GLU A 362 33.07 55.27 19.10
C GLU A 362 32.06 54.14 18.87
N ASN A 363 31.04 54.07 19.72
CA ASN A 363 29.92 53.14 19.55
C ASN A 363 28.98 53.67 18.45
N ILE A 364 29.13 53.17 17.22
CA ILE A 364 28.15 53.42 16.16
C ILE A 364 26.81 52.77 16.57
N SER A 365 25.72 53.55 16.57
CA SER A 365 24.36 53.02 16.78
C SER A 365 23.91 52.22 15.56
N PHE A 366 22.92 51.34 15.72
CA PHE A 366 22.37 50.57 14.59
C PHE A 366 21.88 51.48 13.45
N THR A 367 21.36 52.66 13.79
CA THR A 367 20.98 53.74 12.87
C THR A 367 22.17 54.28 12.07
N GLY A 368 23.34 54.43 12.70
CA GLY A 368 24.59 54.80 12.02
C GLY A 368 25.11 53.70 11.09
N TYR A 369 25.03 52.43 11.51
CA TYR A 369 25.35 51.29 10.66
C TYR A 369 24.44 51.20 9.43
N CYS A 370 23.14 51.45 9.60
CA CYS A 370 22.19 51.56 8.49
C CYS A 370 22.57 52.65 7.48
N GLY A 371 23.12 53.79 7.94
CA GLY A 371 23.63 54.85 7.06
C GLY A 371 24.84 54.42 6.22
N GLU A 372 25.83 53.77 6.84
CA GLU A 372 27.07 53.38 6.16
C GLU A 372 26.91 52.14 5.25
N VAL A 373 26.10 51.15 5.64
CA VAL A 373 25.84 49.95 4.82
C VAL A 373 25.17 50.30 3.50
N VAL A 374 24.34 51.35 3.48
CA VAL A 374 23.70 51.88 2.27
C VAL A 374 24.73 52.49 1.30
N GLU A 375 25.78 53.14 1.82
CA GLU A 375 26.86 53.73 1.00
C GLU A 375 27.88 52.68 0.53
N LEU A 376 28.27 51.73 1.38
CA LEU A 376 29.23 50.66 1.05
C LEU A 376 28.73 49.75 -0.09
N ARG A 377 27.41 49.56 -0.20
CA ARG A 377 26.72 48.75 -1.21
C ARG A 377 26.99 49.20 -2.66
N ASN A 378 27.38 50.46 -2.88
CA ASN A 378 27.64 50.99 -4.21
C ASN A 378 29.05 50.63 -4.76
N GLN A 379 29.95 50.07 -3.94
CA GLN A 379 31.38 49.92 -4.32
C GLN A 379 31.82 48.48 -4.68
N THR A 380 31.11 47.42 -4.30
CA THR A 380 31.54 46.02 -4.50
C THR A 380 30.52 45.14 -5.22
N LEU A 381 30.70 44.96 -6.53
CA LEU A 381 29.90 44.06 -7.39
C LEU A 381 30.39 42.59 -7.43
N LYS A 382 31.26 42.18 -6.49
CA LYS A 382 31.88 40.83 -6.44
C LYS A 382 31.35 39.91 -5.34
N ASP A 383 30.38 40.35 -4.53
CA ASP A 383 29.94 39.59 -3.35
C ASP A 383 28.87 38.53 -3.65
N SER A 384 28.72 37.60 -2.71
CA SER A 384 27.77 36.49 -2.79
C SER A 384 26.31 36.99 -2.78
N VAL A 385 25.40 36.29 -3.46
CA VAL A 385 23.95 36.61 -3.47
C VAL A 385 23.37 36.63 -2.05
N PHE A 386 23.91 35.82 -1.15
CA PHE A 386 23.51 35.78 0.26
C PHE A 386 23.77 37.10 0.97
N THR A 387 24.94 37.70 0.75
CA THR A 387 25.33 38.99 1.36
C THR A 387 24.38 40.11 0.97
N HIS A 388 24.00 40.18 -0.32
CA HIS A 388 23.03 41.17 -0.81
C HIS A 388 21.63 40.99 -0.22
N LEU A 389 21.19 39.74 -0.03
CA LEU A 389 19.92 39.43 0.61
C LEU A 389 19.92 39.87 2.10
N VAL A 390 21.02 39.65 2.82
CA VAL A 390 21.17 40.10 4.21
C VAL A 390 21.15 41.63 4.30
N TYR A 391 21.77 42.34 3.35
CA TYR A 391 21.67 43.81 3.30
C TYR A 391 20.25 44.31 3.02
N ASP A 392 19.47 43.64 2.17
CA ASP A 392 18.05 43.99 1.98
C ASP A 392 17.22 43.76 3.24
N VAL A 393 17.45 42.65 3.94
CA VAL A 393 16.81 42.38 5.24
C VAL A 393 17.19 43.46 6.25
N THR A 394 18.47 43.82 6.31
CA THR A 394 18.99 44.90 7.17
C THR A 394 18.30 46.22 6.85
N GLN A 395 18.17 46.56 5.56
CA GLN A 395 17.51 47.80 5.11
C GLN A 395 16.06 47.89 5.59
N THR A 396 15.29 46.80 5.50
CA THR A 396 13.90 46.81 5.99
C THR A 396 13.79 47.00 7.51
N LEU A 397 14.82 46.61 8.26
CA LEU A 397 14.87 46.80 9.72
C LEU A 397 15.35 48.20 10.12
N CYS A 398 15.96 48.97 9.21
CA CYS A 398 16.47 50.31 9.50
C CYS A 398 15.36 51.34 9.80
N PHE A 399 14.11 51.07 9.39
CA PHE A 399 12.96 51.88 9.81
C PHE A 399 12.71 51.80 11.33
N LEU A 400 13.07 50.67 11.95
CA LEU A 400 13.00 50.48 13.40
C LEU A 400 14.32 50.98 13.98
N ASP A 401 14.26 51.95 14.90
CA ASP A 401 15.48 52.36 15.58
C ASP A 401 15.78 51.31 16.64
N MET A 402 16.54 50.29 16.26
CA MET A 402 16.92 49.17 17.14
C MET A 402 17.87 49.60 18.28
N SER A 403 18.12 50.90 18.46
CA SER A 403 18.77 51.47 19.64
C SER A 403 17.78 51.98 20.70
N ASP A 404 16.51 52.21 20.34
CA ASP A 404 15.47 52.63 21.27
C ASP A 404 14.77 51.40 21.89
N ILE A 405 14.85 51.32 23.23
CA ILE A 405 14.23 50.24 24.03
C ILE A 405 12.71 50.22 23.84
N THR A 406 12.09 51.37 23.56
CA THR A 406 10.64 51.48 23.40
C THR A 406 10.15 50.83 22.09
N ASP A 407 10.82 51.09 20.97
CA ASP A 407 10.53 50.50 19.65
C ASP A 407 10.70 48.97 19.68
N ILE A 408 11.80 48.48 20.26
CA ILE A 408 12.05 47.05 20.44
C ILE A 408 10.96 46.44 21.34
N GLY A 409 10.61 47.10 22.45
CA GLY A 409 9.58 46.63 23.37
C GLY A 409 8.19 46.52 22.73
N LEU A 410 7.81 47.49 21.90
CA LEU A 410 6.54 47.50 21.17
C LEU A 410 6.48 46.42 20.08
N LEU A 411 7.54 46.29 19.28
CA LEU A 411 7.62 45.27 18.22
C LEU A 411 7.64 43.85 18.80
N THR A 412 8.50 43.59 19.78
CA THR A 412 8.58 42.29 20.45
C THR A 412 7.30 41.97 21.21
N GLY A 413 6.68 42.96 21.84
CA GLY A 413 5.37 42.85 22.50
C GLY A 413 4.26 42.48 21.53
N ALA A 414 4.18 43.12 20.36
CA ALA A 414 3.21 42.80 19.31
C ALA A 414 3.43 41.37 18.76
N ALA A 415 4.67 41.02 18.43
CA ALA A 415 5.03 39.70 17.91
C ALA A 415 4.75 38.57 18.91
N ALA A 416 5.13 38.77 20.18
CA ALA A 416 4.82 37.82 21.25
C ALA A 416 3.31 37.68 21.47
N SER A 417 2.57 38.78 21.45
CA SER A 417 1.11 38.76 21.64
C SER A 417 0.40 37.95 20.54
N TRP A 418 0.77 38.16 19.27
CA TRP A 418 0.20 37.36 18.17
C TRP A 418 0.64 35.90 18.20
N TRP A 419 1.90 35.60 18.54
CA TRP A 419 2.37 34.22 18.63
C TRP A 419 1.68 33.45 19.77
N ILE A 420 1.64 34.01 20.99
CA ILE A 420 0.94 33.41 22.14
C ILE A 420 -0.55 33.28 21.82
N GLY A 421 -1.15 34.28 21.18
CA GLY A 421 -2.54 34.25 20.73
C GLY A 421 -2.83 33.08 19.79
N LEU A 422 -1.99 32.86 18.77
CA LEU A 422 -2.13 31.72 17.85
C LEU A 422 -1.99 30.38 18.60
N VAL A 423 -0.99 30.24 19.47
CA VAL A 423 -0.78 29.01 20.27
C VAL A 423 -2.00 28.72 21.14
N LEU A 424 -2.49 29.70 21.90
CA LEU A 424 -3.66 29.53 22.78
C LEU A 424 -4.94 29.19 21.99
N SER A 425 -5.14 29.81 20.82
CA SER A 425 -6.29 29.52 19.94
C SER A 425 -6.27 28.10 19.34
N THR A 426 -5.11 27.44 19.35
CA THR A 426 -4.90 26.11 18.74
C THR A 426 -4.52 25.03 19.77
N LEU A 427 -4.44 25.39 21.06
CA LEU A 427 -4.00 24.50 22.14
C LEU A 427 -4.90 23.26 22.29
N TYR A 428 -6.17 23.36 21.90
CA TYR A 428 -7.10 22.23 21.91
C TYR A 428 -6.63 21.06 21.03
N ILE A 429 -5.82 21.32 19.98
CA ILE A 429 -5.28 20.29 19.07
C ILE A 429 -4.44 19.28 19.84
N CYS A 430 -3.71 19.72 20.86
CA CYS A 430 -2.90 18.84 21.72
C CYS A 430 -3.75 17.80 22.45
N ASN A 431 -5.04 18.06 22.67
CA ASN A 431 -5.96 17.16 23.37
C ASN A 431 -6.82 16.31 22.42
N LEU A 432 -6.58 16.38 21.11
CA LEU A 432 -7.30 15.56 20.14
C LEU A 432 -6.84 14.10 20.19
N THR A 433 -7.78 13.19 20.43
CA THR A 433 -7.58 11.75 20.24
C THR A 433 -7.89 11.40 18.79
N VAL A 434 -6.85 11.23 17.97
CA VAL A 434 -6.98 10.82 16.57
C VAL A 434 -7.04 9.29 16.53
N TYR A 435 -7.89 8.73 15.67
CA TYR A 435 -8.00 7.27 15.56
C TYR A 435 -7.05 6.76 14.47
N ARG A 436 -6.70 5.47 14.55
CA ARG A 436 -5.85 4.78 13.58
C ARG A 436 -6.29 5.10 12.14
N ILE A 437 -5.39 5.72 11.36
CA ILE A 437 -5.58 5.99 9.92
C ILE A 437 -6.89 6.77 9.66
N GLN A 438 -7.18 7.76 10.51
CA GLN A 438 -8.31 8.65 10.30
C GLN A 438 -8.18 9.37 8.95
N LYS A 439 -9.28 9.44 8.18
CA LYS A 439 -9.24 10.07 6.85
C LYS A 439 -8.91 11.55 7.02
N THR A 440 -8.10 12.12 6.11
CA THR A 440 -7.73 13.54 6.14
C THR A 440 -8.93 14.47 6.23
N GLN A 441 -10.04 14.16 5.55
CA GLN A 441 -11.30 14.93 5.59
C GLN A 441 -11.99 14.93 6.97
N ASP A 442 -11.67 13.94 7.81
CA ASP A 442 -12.20 13.78 9.16
C ASP A 442 -11.31 14.49 10.19
N LEU A 443 -10.12 14.97 9.78
CA LEU A 443 -9.17 15.70 10.62
C LEU A 443 -9.05 17.16 10.23
N PHE A 444 -9.06 17.47 8.94
CA PHE A 444 -9.03 18.83 8.40
C PHE A 444 -10.38 19.18 7.75
N VAL A 445 -10.80 20.43 7.90
CA VAL A 445 -12.09 20.93 7.36
C VAL A 445 -11.97 21.18 5.86
N ARG A 446 -11.01 22.02 5.48
CA ARG A 446 -10.63 22.30 4.10
C ARG A 446 -9.57 21.29 3.63
N ARG A 447 -9.64 20.93 2.35
CA ARG A 447 -8.75 19.91 1.74
C ARG A 447 -7.35 20.40 1.40
N LEU A 448 -7.09 21.70 1.52
CA LEU A 448 -5.85 22.34 1.11
C LEU A 448 -5.29 23.27 2.16
N TYR A 449 -4.04 23.63 1.93
CA TYR A 449 -3.26 24.57 2.70
C TYR A 449 -3.14 25.91 1.96
N GLU A 450 -2.66 26.92 2.67
CA GLU A 450 -2.28 28.22 2.12
C GLU A 450 -0.77 28.32 2.09
N GLY A 451 -0.17 28.53 0.91
CA GLY A 451 1.29 28.57 0.77
C GLY A 451 1.93 29.69 1.60
N ALA A 452 1.34 30.88 1.59
CA ALA A 452 1.81 32.03 2.36
C ALA A 452 1.59 31.92 3.88
N PHE A 453 0.62 31.11 4.31
CA PHE A 453 0.20 30.97 5.71
C PHE A 453 0.31 29.51 6.15
N ILE A 454 1.41 28.83 5.83
CA ILE A 454 1.49 27.36 5.96
C ILE A 454 1.20 26.87 7.38
N GLU A 455 1.72 27.55 8.41
CA GLU A 455 1.52 27.19 9.82
C GLU A 455 0.07 27.42 10.24
N GLN A 456 -0.46 28.63 10.00
CA GLN A 456 -1.81 29.02 10.39
C GLN A 456 -2.84 28.17 9.64
N SER A 457 -2.58 27.88 8.36
CA SER A 457 -3.40 27.04 7.51
C SER A 457 -3.43 25.59 7.96
N LEU A 458 -2.34 25.03 8.46
CA LEU A 458 -2.35 23.67 9.00
C LEU A 458 -3.03 23.63 10.37
N LEU A 459 -2.69 24.55 11.28
CA LEU A 459 -3.20 24.55 12.66
C LEU A 459 -4.69 24.88 12.71
N LEU A 460 -5.14 26.01 12.15
CA LEU A 460 -6.52 26.49 12.25
C LEU A 460 -7.52 25.68 11.41
N ASN A 461 -7.02 24.91 10.43
CA ASN A 461 -7.83 24.02 9.60
C ASN A 461 -8.08 22.64 10.24
N THR A 462 -7.41 22.31 11.34
CA THR A 462 -7.73 21.09 12.11
C THR A 462 -9.11 21.21 12.75
N ARG A 463 -9.91 20.13 12.71
CA ARG A 463 -11.30 20.15 13.20
C ARG A 463 -11.36 20.37 14.71
N PHE A 464 -12.17 21.33 15.13
CA PHE A 464 -12.32 21.71 16.54
C PHE A 464 -12.90 20.60 17.44
N GLN A 465 -13.81 19.76 16.91
CA GLN A 465 -14.37 18.63 17.65
C GLN A 465 -14.31 17.36 16.80
N ILE A 466 -13.50 16.38 17.23
CA ILE A 466 -13.57 15.02 16.65
C ILE A 466 -14.82 14.37 17.23
N GLN A 467 -15.78 14.04 16.36
CA GLN A 467 -17.05 13.38 16.68
C GLN A 467 -16.83 12.14 17.59
N THR A 468 -16.98 12.31 18.90
CA THR A 468 -16.85 11.23 19.89
C THR A 468 -18.12 10.37 19.97
N LYS A 469 -19.30 10.93 19.67
CA LYS A 469 -20.59 10.23 19.78
C LYS A 469 -20.82 9.13 18.74
N ASP A 470 -20.48 9.37 17.47
CA ASP A 470 -20.64 8.39 16.37
C ASP A 470 -19.59 7.24 16.39
N LYS A 471 -18.69 7.28 17.38
CA LYS A 471 -17.52 6.42 17.52
C LYS A 471 -17.71 5.32 18.58
N SER A 472 -18.45 5.60 19.66
CA SER A 472 -18.89 4.58 20.63
C SER A 472 -19.70 3.46 19.95
N HIS A 473 -20.55 3.84 18.99
CA HIS A 473 -21.34 2.89 18.21
C HIS A 473 -20.47 2.01 17.28
N ARG A 474 -19.49 2.60 16.59
CA ARG A 474 -18.57 1.86 15.70
C ARG A 474 -17.57 0.96 16.45
N LEU A 475 -17.11 1.37 17.64
CA LEU A 475 -16.29 0.53 18.51
C LEU A 475 -17.09 -0.68 19.02
N LYS A 476 -18.38 -0.50 19.36
CA LYS A 476 -19.29 -1.62 19.66
C LYS A 476 -19.54 -2.53 18.45
N GLU A 477 -19.51 -2.01 17.21
CA GLU A 477 -19.58 -2.84 16.01
C GLU A 477 -18.31 -3.65 15.75
N ILE A 478 -17.12 -3.06 15.96
CA ILE A 478 -15.81 -3.74 15.82
C ILE A 478 -15.59 -4.78 16.92
N ALA A 479 -16.15 -4.55 18.11
CA ALA A 479 -16.06 -5.44 19.27
C ALA A 479 -16.97 -6.68 19.19
N ASN A 480 -17.64 -6.95 18.05
CA ASN A 480 -18.34 -8.21 17.89
C ASN A 480 -17.36 -9.33 17.47
N ASP A 481 -17.55 -10.49 18.08
CA ASP A 481 -16.83 -11.72 17.78
C ASP A 481 -16.99 -12.06 16.30
N ALA A 482 -15.86 -12.29 15.61
CA ALA A 482 -15.88 -12.74 14.21
C ALA A 482 -15.93 -14.27 14.14
N MET A 483 -16.69 -14.82 13.19
CA MET A 483 -16.67 -16.25 12.88
C MET A 483 -15.83 -16.52 11.64
N ILE A 484 -14.96 -17.53 11.68
CA ILE A 484 -14.06 -17.87 10.58
C ILE A 484 -14.20 -19.35 10.25
N TYR A 485 -14.49 -19.66 8.99
CA TYR A 485 -14.36 -21.02 8.51
C TYR A 485 -13.10 -21.16 7.68
N LEU A 486 -12.18 -22.02 8.10
CA LEU A 486 -11.01 -22.39 7.30
C LEU A 486 -11.45 -23.47 6.32
N CYS A 487 -11.14 -23.31 5.04
CA CYS A 487 -11.60 -24.17 3.96
C CYS A 487 -10.41 -24.57 3.10
N ALA A 488 -9.80 -25.72 3.42
CA ALA A 488 -8.74 -26.31 2.63
C ALA A 488 -9.32 -27.24 1.55
N THR A 489 -8.77 -27.18 0.34
CA THR A 489 -9.08 -28.16 -0.72
C THR A 489 -7.86 -29.02 -1.02
N MET A 490 -8.03 -30.34 -1.04
CA MET A 490 -6.94 -31.31 -1.24
C MET A 490 -7.28 -32.27 -2.37
N TRP A 491 -6.26 -32.65 -3.14
CA TRP A 491 -6.37 -33.72 -4.13
C TRP A 491 -5.01 -34.38 -4.40
N HIS A 492 -4.86 -35.61 -3.92
CA HIS A 492 -3.61 -36.40 -4.06
C HIS A 492 -2.35 -35.60 -3.67
N GLU A 493 -2.42 -34.89 -2.54
CA GLU A 493 -1.26 -34.20 -1.97
C GLU A 493 -0.27 -35.21 -1.38
N THR A 494 0.99 -34.83 -1.33
CA THR A 494 2.06 -35.59 -0.68
C THR A 494 1.92 -35.53 0.85
N ASN A 495 2.60 -36.44 1.54
CA ASN A 495 2.57 -36.47 3.01
C ASN A 495 3.13 -35.18 3.62
N GLU A 496 4.19 -34.62 3.04
CA GLU A 496 4.78 -33.35 3.51
C GLU A 496 3.82 -32.17 3.33
N GLU A 497 3.15 -32.08 2.16
CA GLU A 497 2.14 -31.05 1.89
C GLU A 497 0.99 -31.12 2.91
N MET A 498 0.41 -32.32 3.11
CA MET A 498 -0.66 -32.54 4.08
C MET A 498 -0.22 -32.27 5.52
N MET A 499 1.01 -32.63 5.89
CA MET A 499 1.57 -32.36 7.21
C MET A 499 1.64 -30.87 7.50
N ASN A 500 2.16 -30.07 6.57
CA ASN A 500 2.33 -28.62 6.75
C ASN A 500 1.02 -27.88 7.02
N ILE A 501 -0.04 -28.19 6.27
CA ILE A 501 -1.34 -27.56 6.45
C ILE A 501 -2.04 -28.00 7.74
N ILE A 502 -1.94 -29.29 8.12
CA ILE A 502 -2.50 -29.78 9.38
C ILE A 502 -1.79 -29.13 10.57
N ILE A 503 -0.45 -29.05 10.54
CA ILE A 503 0.32 -28.33 11.56
C ILE A 503 -0.13 -26.87 11.65
N SER A 504 -0.34 -26.18 10.52
CA SER A 504 -0.79 -24.78 10.51
C SER A 504 -2.16 -24.60 11.18
N ILE A 505 -3.10 -25.51 10.93
CA ILE A 505 -4.43 -25.50 11.57
C ILE A 505 -4.30 -25.73 13.08
N PHE A 506 -3.46 -26.68 13.51
CA PHE A 506 -3.23 -26.97 14.94
C PHE A 506 -2.48 -25.84 15.65
N ARG A 507 -1.56 -25.14 14.97
CA ARG A 507 -0.95 -23.89 15.48
C ARG A 507 -2.01 -22.83 15.77
N LEU A 508 -3.02 -22.70 14.89
CA LEU A 508 -4.12 -21.76 15.11
C LEU A 508 -5.05 -22.20 16.27
N ASP A 509 -5.29 -23.50 16.44
CA ASP A 509 -6.02 -24.06 17.58
C ASP A 509 -5.33 -23.72 18.91
N LYS A 510 -4.01 -23.92 18.99
CA LYS A 510 -3.22 -23.52 20.16
C LYS A 510 -3.25 -22.02 20.39
N TYR A 511 -3.19 -21.22 19.33
CA TYR A 511 -3.22 -19.75 19.41
C TYR A 511 -4.57 -19.21 19.87
N ARG A 512 -5.69 -19.85 19.51
CA ARG A 512 -7.04 -19.45 19.92
C ARG A 512 -7.87 -20.65 20.41
N PRO A 513 -7.68 -21.07 21.67
CA PRO A 513 -8.44 -22.15 22.31
C PRO A 513 -9.95 -21.85 22.40
N LYS A 514 -10.79 -22.88 22.33
CA LYS A 514 -12.25 -22.71 22.37
C LYS A 514 -12.79 -22.23 23.72
N ALA A 515 -12.09 -22.59 24.81
CA ALA A 515 -12.48 -22.34 26.20
C ALA A 515 -12.17 -20.92 26.71
N GLU A 516 -11.45 -20.11 25.94
CA GLU A 516 -11.04 -18.76 26.35
C GLU A 516 -12.25 -17.78 26.39
N GLU A 517 -12.38 -16.98 27.46
CA GLU A 517 -13.56 -16.10 27.68
C GLU A 517 -13.54 -14.82 26.83
N THR A 518 -12.37 -14.32 26.42
CA THR A 518 -12.22 -13.10 25.62
C THR A 518 -12.06 -13.42 24.13
N LYS A 519 -13.15 -13.40 23.36
CA LYS A 519 -13.15 -13.84 21.95
C LYS A 519 -13.12 -12.65 20.98
N ASP A 520 -11.96 -12.38 20.40
CA ASP A 520 -11.86 -11.49 19.23
C ASP A 520 -12.38 -12.17 17.96
N PHE A 521 -12.23 -13.50 17.86
CA PHE A 521 -12.85 -14.36 16.86
C PHE A 521 -12.98 -15.83 17.33
N THR A 522 -13.87 -16.57 16.69
CA THR A 522 -13.99 -18.03 16.75
C THR A 522 -13.74 -18.63 15.38
N PHE A 523 -13.26 -19.87 15.32
CA PHE A 523 -13.05 -20.53 14.05
C PHE A 523 -13.43 -22.02 14.02
N GLU A 524 -13.60 -22.55 12.82
CA GLU A 524 -13.82 -23.97 12.53
C GLU A 524 -13.06 -24.36 11.26
N ALA A 525 -12.39 -25.51 11.29
CA ALA A 525 -11.57 -25.96 10.16
C ALA A 525 -12.28 -27.04 9.33
N HIS A 526 -12.31 -26.84 8.02
CA HIS A 526 -12.90 -27.76 7.06
C HIS A 526 -11.88 -28.13 5.97
N ILE A 527 -11.68 -29.43 5.75
CA ILE A 527 -10.88 -29.97 4.66
C ILE A 527 -11.81 -30.67 3.69
N TYR A 528 -11.80 -30.27 2.42
CA TYR A 528 -12.55 -30.93 1.36
C TYR A 528 -11.61 -31.78 0.52
N PHE A 529 -11.61 -33.08 0.79
CA PHE A 529 -10.75 -34.06 0.13
C PHE A 529 -11.45 -34.63 -1.10
N ASP A 530 -10.90 -34.32 -2.27
CA ASP A 530 -11.49 -34.73 -3.55
C ASP A 530 -11.04 -36.13 -3.99
N ASP A 531 -11.95 -36.86 -4.64
CA ASP A 531 -11.74 -38.24 -5.09
C ASP A 531 -11.19 -39.19 -4.00
N ALA A 532 -11.82 -39.19 -2.82
CA ALA A 532 -11.31 -39.89 -1.63
C ALA A 532 -11.53 -41.41 -1.65
N PHE A 533 -12.32 -41.96 -2.57
CA PHE A 533 -12.80 -43.34 -2.52
C PHE A 533 -12.41 -44.16 -3.76
N GLU A 534 -11.98 -45.39 -3.52
CA GLU A 534 -11.71 -46.42 -4.53
C GLU A 534 -12.66 -47.62 -4.38
N SER A 535 -12.88 -48.34 -5.49
CA SER A 535 -13.71 -49.54 -5.51
C SER A 535 -12.90 -50.75 -5.06
N VAL A 536 -13.50 -51.62 -4.24
CA VAL A 536 -12.86 -52.86 -3.80
C VAL A 536 -13.15 -53.97 -4.81
N GLU A 537 -12.12 -54.61 -5.36
CA GLU A 537 -12.30 -55.75 -6.26
C GLU A 537 -13.07 -56.88 -5.54
N GLY A 538 -14.19 -57.32 -6.12
CA GLY A 538 -15.00 -58.42 -5.58
C GLY A 538 -16.03 -58.05 -4.51
N SER A 539 -16.19 -56.77 -4.12
CA SER A 539 -17.29 -56.32 -3.25
C SER A 539 -17.95 -55.03 -3.74
N PRO A 540 -19.23 -54.78 -3.46
CA PRO A 540 -19.89 -53.50 -3.78
C PRO A 540 -19.44 -52.35 -2.86
N GLY A 541 -18.55 -52.62 -1.90
CA GLY A 541 -18.03 -51.65 -0.95
C GLY A 541 -17.00 -50.71 -1.59
N ARG A 542 -17.01 -49.46 -1.13
CA ARG A 542 -15.96 -48.48 -1.44
C ARG A 542 -15.12 -48.25 -0.20
N ARG A 543 -13.81 -48.12 -0.39
CA ARG A 543 -12.87 -47.78 0.70
C ARG A 543 -12.17 -46.47 0.41
N LEU A 544 -11.62 -45.84 1.45
CA LEU A 544 -10.74 -44.68 1.27
C LEU A 544 -9.51 -45.08 0.45
N ASN A 545 -9.07 -44.19 -0.44
CA ASN A 545 -7.81 -44.36 -1.16
C ASN A 545 -6.60 -44.13 -0.23
N GLU A 546 -5.41 -44.46 -0.71
CA GLU A 546 -4.17 -44.35 0.08
C GLU A 546 -3.88 -42.92 0.57
N TYR A 547 -4.17 -41.89 -0.25
CA TYR A 547 -3.95 -40.49 0.14
C TYR A 547 -4.90 -40.05 1.28
N ALA A 548 -6.17 -40.44 1.22
CA ALA A 548 -7.16 -40.14 2.24
C ALA A 548 -6.85 -40.88 3.55
N LYS A 549 -6.32 -42.12 3.47
CA LYS A 549 -5.80 -42.85 4.65
C LYS A 549 -4.59 -42.14 5.25
N SER A 550 -3.65 -41.69 4.42
CA SER A 550 -2.47 -40.96 4.88
C SER A 550 -2.85 -39.69 5.65
N LEU A 551 -3.86 -38.94 5.18
CA LEU A 551 -4.36 -37.77 5.91
C LEU A 551 -4.84 -38.11 7.34
N VAL A 552 -5.52 -39.25 7.52
CA VAL A 552 -5.98 -39.68 8.87
C VAL A 552 -4.78 -39.99 9.77
N LEU A 553 -3.75 -40.64 9.24
CA LEU A 553 -2.52 -40.93 9.98
C LEU A 553 -1.80 -39.63 10.38
N ILE A 554 -1.66 -38.68 9.46
CA ILE A 554 -1.05 -37.38 9.71
C ILE A 554 -1.81 -36.61 10.80
N ILE A 555 -3.14 -36.58 10.75
CA ILE A 555 -3.95 -35.92 11.78
C ILE A 555 -3.67 -36.55 13.16
N THR A 556 -3.53 -37.87 13.23
CA THR A 556 -3.24 -38.59 14.48
C THR A 556 -1.83 -38.28 14.99
N GLU A 557 -0.84 -38.23 14.09
CA GLU A 557 0.54 -37.88 14.42
C GLU A 557 0.64 -36.44 14.95
N VAL A 558 0.07 -35.47 14.23
CA VAL A 558 0.08 -34.06 14.63
C VAL A 558 -0.68 -33.85 15.93
N TYR A 559 -1.78 -34.57 16.15
CA TYR A 559 -2.50 -34.54 17.42
C TYR A 559 -1.59 -34.96 18.58
N GLY A 560 -0.89 -36.09 18.44
CA GLY A 560 0.07 -36.56 19.43
C GLY A 560 1.23 -35.58 19.67
N ILE A 561 1.69 -34.88 18.63
CA ILE A 561 2.69 -33.81 18.79
C ILE A 561 2.11 -32.70 19.68
N PHE A 562 0.98 -32.10 19.30
CA PHE A 562 0.44 -30.92 19.99
C PHE A 562 -0.08 -31.19 21.39
N GLU A 563 -0.49 -32.42 21.71
CA GLU A 563 -0.89 -32.81 23.06
C GLU A 563 0.30 -33.00 24.01
N ASN A 564 1.47 -33.37 23.47
CA ASN A 564 2.67 -33.67 24.25
C ASN A 564 3.67 -32.50 24.32
N ILE A 565 3.47 -31.39 23.59
CA ILE A 565 4.36 -30.22 23.61
C ILE A 565 4.60 -29.68 25.03
N ASP A 566 3.60 -29.75 25.91
CA ASP A 566 3.68 -29.17 27.27
C ASP A 566 4.01 -30.22 28.36
N LYS A 567 4.27 -31.49 27.99
CA LYS A 567 4.62 -32.58 28.93
C LYS A 567 6.14 -32.82 28.95
N LYS A 568 6.71 -33.14 30.13
CA LYS A 568 8.13 -33.53 30.24
C LYS A 568 8.41 -34.79 29.41
N VAL A 569 9.58 -34.84 28.76
CA VAL A 569 10.08 -35.82 27.76
C VAL A 569 9.76 -37.31 28.05
N PHE A 570 9.48 -37.68 29.31
CA PHE A 570 9.30 -39.08 29.74
C PHE A 570 7.83 -39.50 29.97
N GLN A 571 6.83 -38.68 29.64
CA GLN A 571 5.41 -39.04 29.73
C GLN A 571 4.70 -38.87 28.39
N THR A 572 5.11 -39.67 27.39
CA THR A 572 4.41 -39.75 26.10
C THR A 572 3.20 -40.66 26.28
N GLN A 573 1.98 -40.10 26.20
CA GLN A 573 0.77 -40.90 26.01
C GLN A 573 0.38 -40.77 24.54
N SER A 574 0.25 -41.90 23.85
CA SER A 574 -0.49 -41.97 22.59
C SER A 574 -1.97 -41.89 22.94
N GLN A 575 -2.57 -40.70 22.81
CA GLN A 575 -4.02 -40.58 22.86
C GLN A 575 -4.57 -40.53 21.43
N ILE A 576 -5.60 -41.32 21.19
CA ILE A 576 -6.36 -41.27 19.95
C ILE A 576 -7.29 -40.06 20.06
N PRO A 577 -7.32 -39.17 19.06
CA PRO A 577 -8.22 -38.02 19.09
C PRO A 577 -9.68 -38.46 19.22
N GLU A 578 -10.48 -37.71 19.98
CA GLU A 578 -11.93 -37.88 19.96
C GLU A 578 -12.41 -37.59 18.53
N GLN A 579 -12.94 -38.62 17.88
CA GLN A 579 -13.34 -38.57 16.48
C GLN A 579 -14.72 -39.19 16.27
N SER A 580 -15.49 -38.60 15.36
CA SER A 580 -16.76 -39.16 14.90
C SER A 580 -16.76 -39.28 13.38
N LEU A 581 -17.19 -40.44 12.88
CA LEU A 581 -17.31 -40.72 11.46
C LEU A 581 -18.78 -40.76 11.06
N ILE A 582 -19.13 -39.93 10.10
CA ILE A 582 -20.50 -39.69 9.68
C ILE A 582 -20.64 -40.04 8.21
N ARG A 583 -21.63 -40.89 7.88
CA ARG A 583 -22.01 -41.16 6.48
C ARG A 583 -22.75 -39.97 5.91
N THR A 584 -22.39 -39.52 4.71
CA THR A 584 -23.05 -38.36 4.07
C THR A 584 -23.50 -38.69 2.65
N PRO A 585 -24.50 -37.97 2.09
CA PRO A 585 -24.95 -38.20 0.71
C PRO A 585 -23.86 -38.01 -0.36
N TYR A 586 -22.76 -37.34 -0.01
CA TYR A 586 -21.62 -37.10 -0.91
C TYR A 586 -20.42 -38.02 -0.66
N GLY A 587 -20.48 -38.94 0.31
CA GLY A 587 -19.37 -39.81 0.69
C GLY A 587 -19.30 -40.01 2.21
N GLY A 588 -18.31 -39.37 2.85
CA GLY A 588 -18.10 -39.46 4.29
C GLY A 588 -17.62 -38.15 4.91
N ARG A 589 -17.80 -38.02 6.22
CA ARG A 589 -17.32 -36.88 7.01
C ARG A 589 -16.68 -37.38 8.29
N LEU A 590 -15.42 -37.01 8.51
CA LEU A 590 -14.70 -37.22 9.77
C LEU A 590 -14.70 -35.91 10.55
N VAL A 591 -15.06 -35.95 11.83
CA VAL A 591 -15.01 -34.80 12.74
C VAL A 591 -14.06 -35.14 13.87
N VAL A 592 -13.02 -34.35 14.02
CA VAL A 592 -11.98 -34.48 15.05
C VAL A 592 -12.01 -33.25 15.94
N THR A 593 -12.06 -33.46 17.25
CA THR A 593 -11.86 -32.37 18.21
C THR A 593 -10.37 -32.23 18.50
N MET A 594 -9.80 -31.07 18.15
CA MET A 594 -8.38 -30.76 18.34
C MET A 594 -8.05 -30.52 19.82
N PRO A 595 -6.77 -30.57 20.25
CA PRO A 595 -6.39 -30.53 21.66
C PRO A 595 -6.92 -29.33 22.46
N HIS A 596 -7.11 -28.16 21.83
CA HIS A 596 -7.63 -26.95 22.48
C HIS A 596 -9.13 -26.72 22.25
N GLY A 597 -9.84 -27.75 21.79
CA GLY A 597 -11.31 -27.85 21.75
C GLY A 597 -11.99 -27.39 20.46
N ASN A 598 -11.27 -26.77 19.51
CA ASN A 598 -11.85 -26.44 18.20
C ASN A 598 -12.00 -27.70 17.33
N ASN A 599 -12.89 -27.66 16.34
CA ASN A 599 -13.17 -28.81 15.48
C ASN A 599 -12.44 -28.73 14.15
N LEU A 600 -11.86 -29.86 13.74
CA LEU A 600 -11.37 -30.14 12.40
C LEU A 600 -12.33 -31.13 11.72
N ILE A 601 -12.88 -30.75 10.57
CA ILE A 601 -13.86 -31.55 9.83
C ILE A 601 -13.32 -31.87 8.45
N VAL A 602 -13.15 -33.16 8.16
CA VAL A 602 -12.72 -33.64 6.85
C VAL A 602 -13.92 -34.18 6.09
N HIS A 603 -14.21 -33.57 4.94
CA HIS A 603 -15.24 -33.97 3.99
C HIS A 603 -14.61 -34.84 2.91
N TYR A 604 -14.81 -36.15 2.98
CA TYR A 604 -14.38 -37.11 1.97
C TYR A 604 -15.42 -37.19 0.84
N LYS A 605 -15.03 -36.77 -0.35
CA LYS A 605 -15.91 -36.71 -1.52
C LYS A 605 -15.79 -37.99 -2.34
N ASP A 606 -16.93 -38.58 -2.66
CA ASP A 606 -17.03 -39.65 -3.65
C ASP A 606 -17.28 -39.06 -5.05
N LYS A 607 -16.34 -39.29 -5.98
CA LYS A 607 -16.41 -38.83 -7.37
C LYS A 607 -17.61 -39.37 -8.16
N ASP A 608 -18.18 -40.50 -7.75
CA ASP A 608 -19.33 -41.10 -8.42
C ASP A 608 -20.66 -40.61 -7.84
N LEU A 609 -20.65 -39.96 -6.68
CA LEU A 609 -21.83 -39.34 -6.06
C LEU A 609 -21.92 -37.84 -6.35
N ILE A 610 -20.79 -37.14 -6.38
CA ILE A 610 -20.74 -35.68 -6.59
C ILE A 610 -19.61 -35.25 -7.53
N ARG A 611 -19.73 -34.04 -8.07
CA ARG A 611 -18.71 -33.41 -8.90
C ARG A 611 -17.37 -33.26 -8.17
N HIS A 612 -16.32 -33.69 -8.85
CA HIS A 612 -14.93 -33.48 -8.47
C HIS A 612 -14.37 -32.18 -9.11
N LYS A 613 -13.15 -31.82 -8.72
CA LYS A 613 -12.38 -30.57 -8.92
C LYS A 613 -12.58 -29.51 -7.85
N LYS A 614 -11.52 -28.72 -7.63
CA LYS A 614 -11.40 -27.64 -6.64
C LYS A 614 -12.61 -26.71 -6.58
N ARG A 615 -13.05 -26.16 -7.72
CA ARG A 615 -14.23 -25.27 -7.79
C ARG A 615 -15.49 -25.88 -7.17
N TRP A 616 -15.73 -27.18 -7.35
CA TRP A 616 -16.93 -27.83 -6.80
C TRP A 616 -16.81 -28.09 -5.30
N SER A 617 -15.60 -28.35 -4.80
CA SER A 617 -15.32 -28.31 -3.35
C SER A 617 -15.57 -26.91 -2.78
N GLN A 618 -15.22 -25.86 -3.52
CA GLN A 618 -15.52 -24.48 -3.11
C GLN A 618 -17.03 -24.18 -3.10
N VAL A 619 -17.75 -24.62 -4.14
CA VAL A 619 -19.22 -24.51 -4.19
C VAL A 619 -19.88 -25.25 -3.01
N MET A 620 -19.33 -26.40 -2.59
CA MET A 620 -19.81 -27.13 -1.41
C MET A 620 -19.71 -26.29 -0.13
N TYR A 621 -18.53 -25.78 0.21
CA TYR A 621 -18.40 -25.01 1.45
C TYR A 621 -19.14 -23.68 1.41
N LEU A 622 -19.27 -23.04 0.25
CA LEU A 622 -20.03 -21.80 0.11
C LEU A 622 -21.50 -22.02 0.47
N TYR A 623 -22.14 -23.04 -0.11
CA TYR A 623 -23.55 -23.33 0.16
C TYR A 623 -23.77 -23.98 1.52
N TYR A 624 -22.86 -24.85 1.96
CA TYR A 624 -23.01 -25.51 3.26
C TYR A 624 -22.75 -24.56 4.44
N LEU A 625 -21.64 -23.82 4.43
CA LEU A 625 -21.27 -22.98 5.57
C LEU A 625 -22.06 -21.67 5.60
N LEU A 626 -22.19 -21.01 4.45
CA LEU A 626 -22.90 -19.73 4.38
C LEU A 626 -24.40 -19.89 4.08
N GLY A 627 -24.77 -20.85 3.23
CA GLY A 627 -26.17 -21.05 2.84
C GLY A 627 -26.99 -21.85 3.85
N TRP A 628 -26.40 -22.88 4.46
CA TRP A 628 -27.07 -23.74 5.45
C TRP A 628 -26.68 -23.35 6.87
N LYS A 629 -25.43 -23.57 7.28
CA LYS A 629 -25.00 -23.44 8.68
C LYS A 629 -25.21 -22.04 9.27
N LEU A 630 -24.89 -20.99 8.51
CA LEU A 630 -25.11 -19.60 8.93
C LEU A 630 -26.59 -19.21 8.93
N MET A 631 -27.37 -19.63 7.92
CA MET A 631 -28.73 -19.10 7.68
C MET A 631 -29.85 -19.94 8.31
N THR A 632 -29.67 -21.24 8.56
CA THR A 632 -30.73 -22.14 9.05
C THR A 632 -31.36 -21.65 10.35
N LYS A 633 -30.55 -21.11 11.29
CA LYS A 633 -31.08 -20.54 12.53
C LYS A 633 -32.02 -19.35 12.29
N TYR A 634 -31.74 -18.54 11.27
CA TYR A 634 -32.59 -17.40 10.90
C TYR A 634 -33.85 -17.84 10.18
N TYR A 635 -33.77 -18.86 9.31
CA TYR A 635 -34.96 -19.43 8.70
C TYR A 635 -35.94 -19.97 9.74
N ARG A 636 -35.45 -20.65 10.79
CA ARG A 636 -36.30 -21.12 11.91
C ARG A 636 -36.96 -19.95 12.66
N ARG A 637 -36.21 -18.88 12.94
CA ARG A 637 -36.74 -17.67 13.61
C ARG A 637 -37.75 -16.90 12.75
N MET A 638 -37.53 -16.84 11.43
CA MET A 638 -38.49 -16.28 10.48
C MET A 638 -39.79 -17.09 10.44
N GLN A 639 -39.70 -18.43 10.46
CA GLN A 639 -40.89 -19.31 10.55
C GLN A 639 -41.64 -19.12 11.87
N ALA A 640 -40.94 -18.80 12.95
CA ALA A 640 -41.51 -18.45 14.25
C ALA A 640 -42.18 -17.06 14.29
N ARG A 641 -42.25 -16.33 13.16
CA ARG A 641 -42.86 -14.98 13.03
C ARG A 641 -42.25 -13.92 13.94
N GLU A 642 -40.94 -13.98 14.19
CA GLU A 642 -40.19 -12.86 14.77
C GLU A 642 -40.18 -11.65 13.80
N ASP A 643 -39.92 -10.46 14.35
CA ASP A 643 -39.93 -9.21 13.57
C ASP A 643 -38.90 -9.23 12.42
N GLU A 644 -39.37 -8.96 11.19
CA GLU A 644 -38.54 -9.07 10.00
C GLU A 644 -37.43 -8.03 9.94
N GLU A 645 -37.65 -6.83 10.48
CA GLU A 645 -36.68 -5.74 10.41
C GLU A 645 -35.47 -6.03 11.31
N THR A 646 -35.71 -6.39 12.57
CA THR A 646 -34.66 -6.83 13.50
C THR A 646 -33.91 -8.05 12.99
N LEU A 647 -34.60 -9.06 12.44
CA LEU A 647 -33.94 -10.23 11.86
C LEU A 647 -33.03 -9.86 10.67
N ARG A 648 -33.47 -8.96 9.78
CA ARG A 648 -32.64 -8.50 8.66
C ARG A 648 -31.38 -7.80 9.12
N GLU A 649 -31.48 -6.96 10.16
CA GLU A 649 -30.33 -6.29 10.76
C GLU A 649 -29.33 -7.28 11.38
N GLU A 650 -29.83 -8.27 12.13
CA GLU A 650 -29.00 -9.33 12.72
C GLU A 650 -28.31 -10.18 11.65
N ILE A 651 -29.03 -10.63 10.62
CA ILE A 651 -28.48 -11.39 9.49
C ILE A 651 -27.38 -10.58 8.82
N GLN A 652 -27.61 -9.29 8.56
CA GLN A 652 -26.62 -8.44 7.91
C GLN A 652 -25.37 -8.26 8.79
N LYS A 653 -25.56 -8.11 10.10
CA LYS A 653 -24.47 -8.00 11.06
C LYS A 653 -23.64 -9.29 11.11
N GLU A 654 -24.26 -10.46 11.12
CA GLU A 654 -23.53 -11.73 11.18
C GLU A 654 -22.83 -12.06 9.85
N LYS A 655 -23.47 -11.80 8.71
CA LYS A 655 -22.82 -11.90 7.38
C LYS A 655 -21.59 -10.99 7.27
N ARG A 656 -21.62 -9.82 7.90
CA ARG A 656 -20.48 -8.89 7.94
C ARG A 656 -19.32 -9.43 8.77
N ASN A 657 -19.61 -10.16 9.85
CA ASN A 657 -18.63 -10.66 10.81
C ASN A 657 -18.25 -12.13 10.59
N THR A 658 -18.77 -12.77 9.54
CA THR A 658 -18.42 -14.13 9.13
C THR A 658 -17.46 -14.10 7.94
N TYR A 659 -16.41 -14.91 8.00
CA TYR A 659 -15.36 -14.97 7.00
C TYR A 659 -15.03 -16.41 6.59
N LEU A 660 -14.59 -16.61 5.34
CA LEU A 660 -14.06 -17.86 4.81
C LEU A 660 -12.58 -17.70 4.48
N LEU A 661 -11.70 -18.47 5.10
CA LEU A 661 -10.28 -18.55 4.74
C LEU A 661 -10.09 -19.69 3.73
N ALA A 662 -9.85 -19.35 2.46
CA ALA A 662 -9.52 -20.32 1.42
C ALA A 662 -8.04 -20.74 1.56
N LEU A 663 -7.81 -22.05 1.53
CA LEU A 663 -6.50 -22.69 1.70
C LEU A 663 -6.29 -23.78 0.63
N ASP A 664 -5.05 -23.90 0.16
CA ASP A 664 -4.62 -25.03 -0.67
C ASP A 664 -3.97 -26.09 0.22
N GLY A 665 -3.97 -27.35 -0.23
CA GLY A 665 -3.48 -28.51 0.54
C GLY A 665 -1.99 -28.48 0.87
N ASP A 666 -1.23 -27.60 0.24
CA ASP A 666 0.22 -27.40 0.38
C ASP A 666 0.59 -26.09 1.10
N THR A 667 -0.37 -25.41 1.72
CA THR A 667 -0.15 -24.09 2.35
C THR A 667 0.33 -24.22 3.79
N ASP A 668 1.42 -23.52 4.13
CA ASP A 668 1.88 -23.30 5.51
C ASP A 668 1.67 -21.84 5.94
N PHE A 669 1.04 -21.62 7.09
CA PHE A 669 0.75 -20.27 7.58
C PHE A 669 0.89 -20.15 9.10
N GLN A 670 1.10 -18.90 9.56
CA GLN A 670 1.16 -18.56 10.97
C GLN A 670 -0.15 -17.90 11.44
N PRO A 671 -0.57 -18.10 12.71
CA PRO A 671 -1.78 -17.45 13.24
C PRO A 671 -1.79 -15.92 13.11
N ALA A 672 -0.63 -15.28 13.29
CA ALA A 672 -0.46 -13.85 13.10
C ALA A 672 -0.84 -13.38 11.68
N ALA A 673 -0.54 -14.18 10.65
CA ALA A 673 -0.89 -13.84 9.27
C ALA A 673 -2.42 -13.82 9.07
N VAL A 674 -3.15 -14.76 9.68
CA VAL A 674 -4.61 -14.81 9.65
C VAL A 674 -5.19 -13.59 10.37
N MET A 675 -4.61 -13.21 11.52
CA MET A 675 -5.04 -12.05 12.30
C MET A 675 -4.97 -10.75 11.50
N LEU A 676 -3.89 -10.56 10.74
CA LEU A 676 -3.71 -9.39 9.88
C LEU A 676 -4.78 -9.31 8.78
N LEU A 677 -5.27 -10.44 8.24
CA LEU A 677 -6.37 -10.44 7.27
C LEU A 677 -7.70 -10.07 7.94
N ILE A 678 -7.99 -10.64 9.11
CA ILE A 678 -9.22 -10.34 9.87
C ILE A 678 -9.29 -8.86 10.21
N ASP A 679 -8.22 -8.30 10.75
CA ASP A 679 -8.11 -6.87 11.07
C ASP A 679 -8.37 -6.00 9.86
N ARG A 680 -7.85 -6.40 8.69
CA ARG A 680 -8.03 -5.67 7.44
C ARG A 680 -9.50 -5.65 7.02
N LEU A 681 -10.17 -6.80 7.06
CA LEU A 681 -11.59 -6.90 6.71
C LEU A 681 -12.48 -6.23 7.76
N LYS A 682 -12.25 -6.40 9.06
CA LYS A 682 -12.99 -5.68 10.12
C LYS A 682 -12.88 -4.16 9.95
N MET A 683 -11.70 -3.65 9.57
CA MET A 683 -11.48 -2.22 9.38
C MET A 683 -12.20 -1.64 8.16
N TYR A 684 -12.32 -2.40 7.07
CA TYR A 684 -12.86 -1.91 5.80
C TYR A 684 -14.10 -2.70 5.35
N THR A 685 -15.28 -2.20 5.70
CA THR A 685 -16.58 -2.85 5.42
C THR A 685 -16.90 -3.05 3.94
N ARG A 686 -16.26 -2.30 3.02
CA ARG A 686 -16.43 -2.46 1.56
C ARG A 686 -15.45 -3.46 0.93
N VAL A 687 -14.56 -4.03 1.72
CA VAL A 687 -13.62 -5.06 1.28
C VAL A 687 -14.33 -6.40 1.40
N GLY A 688 -14.46 -7.07 0.26
CA GLY A 688 -15.09 -8.38 0.15
C GLY A 688 -14.09 -9.53 0.30
N ALA A 689 -12.80 -9.28 0.00
CA ALA A 689 -11.73 -10.24 0.18
C ALA A 689 -10.39 -9.55 0.44
N ALA A 690 -9.53 -10.20 1.21
CA ALA A 690 -8.14 -9.81 1.41
C ALA A 690 -7.22 -11.02 1.23
N CYS A 691 -6.18 -10.89 0.42
CA CYS A 691 -5.17 -11.91 0.24
C CYS A 691 -3.88 -11.58 1.00
N GLY A 692 -3.24 -12.62 1.51
CA GLY A 692 -1.89 -12.52 2.04
C GLY A 692 -0.85 -12.53 0.92
N ARG A 693 0.39 -12.41 1.36
CA ARG A 693 1.58 -12.56 0.56
C ARG A 693 2.01 -14.03 0.55
N ILE A 694 2.33 -14.53 -0.63
CA ILE A 694 2.68 -15.94 -0.85
C ILE A 694 4.16 -16.06 -1.15
N HIS A 695 4.84 -16.94 -0.43
CA HIS A 695 6.25 -17.25 -0.57
C HIS A 695 6.43 -18.67 -1.12
N PRO A 696 7.07 -18.85 -2.28
CA PRO A 696 7.31 -20.17 -2.82
C PRO A 696 8.43 -20.89 -2.06
N THR A 697 8.14 -22.12 -1.60
CA THR A 697 9.08 -23.07 -0.99
C THR A 697 9.53 -24.13 -2.00
N GLY A 698 10.59 -24.86 -1.66
CA GLY A 698 11.23 -25.85 -2.55
C GLY A 698 12.67 -25.48 -2.91
N SER A 699 13.28 -26.33 -3.73
CA SER A 699 14.70 -26.33 -4.07
C SER A 699 14.96 -26.29 -5.58
N GLY A 700 16.17 -25.87 -5.96
CA GLY A 700 16.61 -25.86 -7.35
C GLY A 700 16.32 -24.58 -8.16
N PRO A 701 16.84 -24.51 -9.40
CA PRO A 701 16.84 -23.29 -10.22
C PRO A 701 15.44 -22.88 -10.67
N ILE A 702 14.52 -23.84 -10.87
CA ILE A 702 13.12 -23.56 -11.23
C ILE A 702 12.41 -22.85 -10.07
N VAL A 703 12.69 -23.24 -8.83
CA VAL A 703 12.16 -22.54 -7.64
C VAL A 703 12.81 -21.18 -7.46
N TRP A 704 14.11 -21.02 -7.73
CA TRP A 704 14.77 -19.70 -7.70
C TRP A 704 14.15 -18.71 -8.68
N PHE A 705 13.88 -19.16 -9.91
CA PHE A 705 13.14 -18.37 -10.91
C PHE A 705 11.78 -17.92 -10.35
N GLN A 706 11.02 -18.84 -9.76
CA GLN A 706 9.70 -18.54 -9.19
C GLN A 706 9.76 -17.64 -7.95
N LYS A 707 10.77 -17.79 -7.09
CA LYS A 707 11.02 -16.91 -5.93
C LYS A 707 11.16 -15.46 -6.37
N PHE A 708 11.96 -15.19 -7.40
CA PHE A 708 12.10 -13.84 -7.92
C PHE A 708 10.85 -13.35 -8.68
N GLU A 709 10.22 -14.21 -9.48
CA GLU A 709 8.97 -13.89 -10.18
C GLU A 709 7.86 -13.47 -9.20
N TYR A 710 7.66 -14.27 -8.14
CA TYR A 710 6.69 -13.98 -7.09
C TYR A 710 7.07 -12.70 -6.36
N ALA A 711 8.35 -12.48 -6.05
CA ALA A 711 8.82 -11.26 -5.42
C ALA A 711 8.48 -10.04 -6.27
N VAL A 712 8.86 -10.00 -7.56
CA VAL A 712 8.56 -8.89 -8.47
C VAL A 712 7.04 -8.67 -8.60
N SER A 713 6.25 -9.74 -8.73
CA SER A 713 4.79 -9.64 -8.81
C SER A 713 4.18 -9.04 -7.54
N HIS A 714 4.61 -9.48 -6.36
CA HIS A 714 4.11 -8.98 -5.07
C HIS A 714 4.65 -7.58 -4.74
N TRP A 715 5.91 -7.29 -5.04
CA TRP A 715 6.56 -6.02 -4.76
C TRP A 715 6.03 -4.91 -5.65
N LEU A 716 5.87 -5.16 -6.95
CA LEU A 716 5.57 -4.13 -7.95
C LEU A 716 4.14 -4.23 -8.49
N GLN A 717 3.74 -5.37 -9.04
CA GLN A 717 2.45 -5.46 -9.73
C GLN A 717 1.26 -5.41 -8.75
N LYS A 718 1.20 -6.27 -7.74
CA LYS A 718 0.08 -6.33 -6.79
C LYS A 718 -0.04 -5.05 -5.96
N THR A 719 1.09 -4.44 -5.57
CA THR A 719 1.07 -3.15 -4.85
C THR A 719 0.55 -2.03 -5.73
N ALA A 720 0.97 -1.96 -6.99
CA ALA A 720 0.45 -0.98 -7.94
C ALA A 720 -1.06 -1.18 -8.19
N GLU A 721 -1.51 -2.43 -8.36
CA GLU A 721 -2.93 -2.74 -8.45
C GLU A 721 -3.70 -2.29 -7.20
N HIS A 722 -3.17 -2.59 -6.01
CA HIS A 722 -3.76 -2.18 -4.74
C HIS A 722 -3.87 -0.66 -4.59
N VAL A 723 -2.85 0.09 -5.04
CA VAL A 723 -2.77 1.55 -4.90
C VAL A 723 -3.63 2.28 -5.92
N TYR A 724 -3.54 1.89 -7.20
CA TYR A 724 -4.28 2.55 -8.28
C TYR A 724 -5.76 2.12 -8.35
N GLY A 725 -6.10 0.97 -7.78
CA GLY A 725 -7.48 0.52 -7.65
C GLY A 725 -7.65 -0.60 -6.64
N CYS A 726 -7.67 -1.83 -7.15
CA CYS A 726 -7.76 -3.04 -6.36
C CYS A 726 -7.01 -4.19 -7.04
N VAL A 727 -6.68 -5.22 -6.26
CA VAL A 727 -6.08 -6.43 -6.82
C VAL A 727 -7.14 -7.21 -7.60
N LEU A 728 -6.75 -7.80 -8.73
CA LEU A 728 -7.70 -8.50 -9.61
C LEU A 728 -7.95 -9.97 -9.23
N CYS A 729 -7.14 -10.53 -8.34
CA CYS A 729 -7.22 -11.92 -7.91
C CYS A 729 -6.69 -12.09 -6.48
N SER A 730 -7.46 -12.75 -5.64
CA SER A 730 -7.03 -13.35 -4.39
C SER A 730 -6.64 -14.81 -4.67
N PRO A 731 -5.39 -15.23 -4.47
CA PRO A 731 -4.97 -16.61 -4.71
C PRO A 731 -5.69 -17.58 -3.76
N GLY A 732 -6.05 -18.77 -4.25
CA GLY A 732 -6.77 -19.78 -3.48
C GLY A 732 -6.02 -20.36 -2.30
N CYS A 733 -4.69 -20.26 -2.28
CA CYS A 733 -3.84 -20.83 -1.23
C CYS A 733 -3.92 -20.10 0.12
N PHE A 734 -4.11 -18.76 0.15
CA PHE A 734 -4.22 -18.03 1.42
C PHE A 734 -4.97 -16.69 1.26
N SER A 735 -6.30 -16.75 1.32
CA SER A 735 -7.15 -15.58 1.15
C SER A 735 -8.41 -15.63 2.01
N LEU A 736 -8.73 -14.52 2.66
CA LEU A 736 -9.90 -14.37 3.52
C LEU A 736 -11.03 -13.62 2.79
N PHE A 737 -12.22 -14.22 2.74
CA PHE A 737 -13.40 -13.69 2.06
C PHE A 737 -14.52 -13.38 3.06
N ARG A 738 -15.22 -12.25 2.90
CA ARG A 738 -16.38 -11.87 3.71
C ARG A 738 -17.63 -12.60 3.24
N ALA A 739 -18.40 -13.17 4.16
CA ALA A 739 -19.65 -13.84 3.83
C ALA A 739 -20.67 -12.91 3.17
N GLU A 740 -20.84 -11.66 3.66
CA GLU A 740 -21.69 -10.64 3.03
C GLU A 740 -21.36 -10.44 1.53
N ALA A 741 -20.09 -10.47 1.16
CA ALA A 741 -19.65 -10.27 -0.22
C ALA A 741 -19.87 -11.52 -1.09
N LEU A 742 -19.65 -12.71 -0.53
CA LEU A 742 -19.89 -13.99 -1.22
C LEU A 742 -21.39 -14.26 -1.42
N MET A 743 -22.21 -13.86 -0.46
CA MET A 743 -23.67 -14.02 -0.48
C MET A 743 -24.40 -12.86 -1.18
N ASP A 744 -23.67 -11.92 -1.77
CA ASP A 744 -24.26 -10.84 -2.57
C ASP A 744 -24.88 -11.41 -3.85
N ASP A 745 -25.81 -10.64 -4.42
CA ASP A 745 -26.57 -11.03 -5.58
C ASP A 745 -25.64 -11.41 -6.74
N ASN A 746 -25.90 -12.56 -7.37
CA ASN A 746 -25.14 -13.06 -8.52
C ASN A 746 -23.65 -13.37 -8.25
N VAL A 747 -23.20 -13.54 -7.00
CA VAL A 747 -21.86 -14.11 -6.71
C VAL A 747 -21.95 -15.64 -6.62
N MET A 748 -22.37 -16.21 -5.48
CA MET A 748 -22.48 -17.68 -5.30
C MET A 748 -23.34 -18.38 -6.37
N LYS A 749 -24.46 -17.78 -6.76
CA LYS A 749 -25.35 -18.32 -7.81
C LYS A 749 -24.65 -18.40 -9.16
N THR A 750 -23.88 -17.39 -9.54
CA THR A 750 -23.16 -17.38 -10.82
C THR A 750 -21.92 -18.27 -10.75
N TYR A 751 -21.27 -18.31 -9.58
CA TYR A 751 -20.11 -19.15 -9.32
C TYR A 751 -20.42 -20.65 -9.40
N SER A 752 -21.65 -21.06 -9.13
CA SER A 752 -22.11 -22.46 -9.23
C SER A 752 -22.60 -22.86 -10.63
N ASN A 753 -22.57 -21.96 -11.62
CA ASN A 753 -23.01 -22.27 -12.98
C ASN A 753 -22.10 -23.31 -13.66
N LYS A 754 -22.71 -24.29 -14.34
CA LYS A 754 -21.97 -25.33 -15.05
C LYS A 754 -21.21 -24.75 -16.26
N SER A 755 -20.03 -25.28 -16.53
CA SER A 755 -19.23 -24.93 -17.70
C SER A 755 -19.80 -25.59 -18.96
N ILE A 756 -20.78 -24.92 -19.58
CA ILE A 756 -21.50 -25.42 -20.77
C ILE A 756 -20.77 -25.07 -22.08
N LYS A 757 -20.00 -23.99 -22.12
CA LYS A 757 -19.26 -23.54 -23.30
C LYS A 757 -17.76 -23.74 -23.10
N ALA A 758 -17.01 -23.94 -24.18
CA ALA A 758 -15.55 -24.05 -24.14
C ALA A 758 -14.86 -22.87 -23.41
N SER A 759 -15.33 -21.64 -23.59
CA SER A 759 -14.78 -20.46 -22.89
C SER A 759 -15.01 -20.50 -21.38
N HIS A 760 -16.12 -21.10 -20.92
CA HIS A 760 -16.42 -21.25 -19.50
C HIS A 760 -15.43 -22.21 -18.83
N CYS A 761 -14.99 -23.26 -19.51
CA CYS A 761 -13.99 -24.19 -18.96
C CYS A 761 -12.65 -23.48 -18.67
N ILE A 762 -12.24 -22.55 -19.54
CA ILE A 762 -11.02 -21.75 -19.34
C ILE A 762 -11.22 -20.69 -18.27
N GLN A 763 -12.34 -19.96 -18.31
CA GLN A 763 -12.57 -18.84 -17.40
C GLN A 763 -12.91 -19.30 -15.98
N TYR A 764 -13.80 -20.30 -15.84
CA TYR A 764 -14.37 -20.70 -14.56
C TYR A 764 -13.60 -21.83 -13.89
N ASP A 765 -13.11 -22.82 -14.64
CA ASP A 765 -12.55 -24.04 -14.04
C ASP A 765 -11.01 -24.07 -14.01
N GLN A 766 -10.32 -23.33 -14.89
CA GLN A 766 -8.85 -23.21 -14.86
C GLN A 766 -8.33 -22.02 -14.04
N GLY A 767 -9.22 -21.11 -13.64
CA GLY A 767 -8.89 -19.90 -12.87
C GLY A 767 -10.02 -19.53 -11.93
N GLU A 768 -10.50 -20.50 -11.16
CA GLU A 768 -11.68 -20.42 -10.30
C GLU A 768 -11.56 -19.30 -9.25
N ASP A 769 -10.37 -19.12 -8.67
CA ASP A 769 -10.11 -18.03 -7.71
C ASP A 769 -10.25 -16.65 -8.37
N ARG A 770 -9.73 -16.52 -9.60
CA ARG A 770 -9.81 -15.29 -10.40
C ARG A 770 -11.23 -15.03 -10.88
N TRP A 771 -11.99 -16.08 -11.18
CA TRP A 771 -13.40 -15.98 -11.53
C TRP A 771 -14.22 -15.49 -10.34
N LEU A 772 -14.02 -16.06 -9.15
CA LEU A 772 -14.68 -15.61 -7.92
C LEU A 772 -14.39 -14.13 -7.65
N CYS A 773 -13.13 -13.71 -7.77
CA CYS A 773 -12.75 -12.31 -7.63
C CYS A 773 -13.40 -11.42 -8.70
N THR A 774 -13.46 -11.87 -9.95
CA THR A 774 -14.12 -11.16 -11.05
C THR A 774 -15.59 -10.89 -10.72
N LEU A 775 -16.30 -11.87 -10.13
CA LEU A 775 -17.68 -11.69 -9.66
C LEU A 775 -17.80 -10.67 -8.53
N LEU A 776 -16.91 -10.72 -7.53
CA LEU A 776 -16.88 -9.75 -6.43
C LEU A 776 -16.65 -8.32 -6.95
N LEU A 777 -15.68 -8.14 -7.84
CA LEU A 777 -15.38 -6.84 -8.44
C LEU A 777 -16.58 -6.30 -9.22
N LYS A 778 -17.26 -7.15 -10.00
CA LYS A 778 -18.49 -6.83 -10.75
C LYS A 778 -19.68 -6.48 -9.85
N GLN A 779 -19.76 -7.00 -8.62
CA GLN A 779 -20.77 -6.59 -7.64
C GLN A 779 -20.43 -5.27 -6.92
N GLY A 780 -19.19 -4.79 -7.04
CA GLY A 780 -18.75 -3.52 -6.44
C GLY A 780 -17.88 -3.67 -5.19
N TRP A 781 -17.49 -4.91 -4.85
CA TRP A 781 -16.59 -5.19 -3.74
C TRP A 781 -15.14 -4.86 -4.09
N ARG A 782 -14.36 -4.45 -3.10
CA ARG A 782 -12.91 -4.30 -3.24
C ARG A 782 -12.23 -5.59 -2.82
N VAL A 783 -11.24 -6.01 -3.59
CA VAL A 783 -10.27 -7.05 -3.22
C VAL A 783 -8.97 -6.37 -2.82
N GLU A 784 -8.46 -6.71 -1.64
CA GLU A 784 -7.24 -6.12 -1.07
C GLU A 784 -6.09 -7.12 -0.95
N TYR A 785 -4.89 -6.57 -0.82
CA TYR A 785 -3.65 -7.29 -0.60
C TYR A 785 -3.05 -6.78 0.70
N ASN A 786 -2.68 -7.71 1.59
CA ASN A 786 -2.03 -7.40 2.85
C ASN A 786 -0.60 -7.93 2.84
N ALA A 787 0.36 -7.05 2.53
CA ALA A 787 1.76 -7.40 2.36
C ALA A 787 2.49 -7.87 3.63
N ALA A 788 1.88 -7.72 4.82
CA ALA A 788 2.43 -8.19 6.09
C ALA A 788 1.88 -9.56 6.52
N SER A 789 0.90 -10.09 5.80
CA SER A 789 0.25 -11.36 6.09
C SER A 789 0.90 -12.43 5.23
N ASP A 790 1.92 -13.10 5.74
CA ASP A 790 2.75 -14.05 4.99
C ASP A 790 2.26 -15.49 5.12
N ALA A 791 2.29 -16.22 4.01
CA ALA A 791 2.06 -17.67 3.92
C ALA A 791 3.00 -18.30 2.88
N TYR A 792 3.23 -19.60 3.00
CA TYR A 792 4.17 -20.37 2.19
C TYR A 792 3.45 -21.46 1.41
N THR A 793 3.90 -21.78 0.19
CA THR A 793 3.30 -22.78 -0.72
C THR A 793 4.40 -23.46 -1.52
N ASN A 794 4.23 -24.74 -1.80
CA ASN A 794 5.23 -25.50 -2.54
C ASN A 794 5.20 -25.10 -4.02
N ALA A 795 6.36 -24.70 -4.54
CA ALA A 795 6.49 -24.34 -5.94
C ALA A 795 6.92 -25.56 -6.78
N PRO A 796 6.48 -25.64 -8.06
CA PRO A 796 6.99 -26.63 -9.00
C PRO A 796 8.52 -26.68 -9.03
N GLU A 797 9.11 -27.84 -8.74
CA GLU A 797 10.56 -28.04 -8.82
C GLU A 797 10.99 -28.45 -10.25
N ASP A 798 10.10 -29.16 -10.95
CA ASP A 798 10.33 -29.65 -12.29
C ASP A 798 9.87 -28.68 -13.39
N PHE A 799 10.66 -28.59 -14.46
CA PHE A 799 10.32 -27.78 -15.64
C PHE A 799 8.97 -28.18 -16.26
N LYS A 800 8.65 -29.48 -16.27
CA LYS A 800 7.37 -30.01 -16.78
C LYS A 800 6.19 -29.56 -15.93
N GLU A 801 6.34 -29.58 -14.62
CA GLU A 801 5.28 -29.17 -13.70
C GLU A 801 5.01 -27.67 -13.81
N LEU A 802 6.06 -26.84 -13.88
CA LEU A 802 5.95 -25.41 -14.14
C LEU A 802 5.16 -25.12 -15.42
N TYR A 803 5.51 -25.76 -16.55
CA TYR A 803 4.81 -25.54 -17.82
C TYR A 803 3.32 -25.92 -17.75
N ASN A 804 3.00 -27.03 -17.07
CA ASN A 804 1.61 -27.48 -16.91
C ASN A 804 0.79 -26.56 -15.99
N GLN A 805 1.39 -26.00 -14.96
CA GLN A 805 0.76 -24.99 -14.11
C GLN A 805 0.41 -23.73 -14.95
N ARG A 806 1.38 -23.23 -15.71
CA ARG A 806 1.25 -21.98 -16.48
C ARG A 806 0.38 -22.10 -17.73
N ARG A 807 0.19 -23.32 -18.24
CA ARG A 807 -0.85 -23.65 -19.22
C ARG A 807 -2.25 -23.29 -18.73
N ARG A 808 -2.54 -23.43 -17.42
CA ARG A 808 -3.84 -23.08 -16.84
C ARG A 808 -3.94 -21.59 -16.51
N TRP A 809 -2.90 -21.04 -15.88
CA TRP A 809 -2.93 -19.67 -15.37
C TRP A 809 -2.93 -18.59 -16.46
N GLY A 810 -2.20 -18.79 -17.55
CA GLY A 810 -2.09 -17.81 -18.64
C GLY A 810 -3.44 -17.52 -19.31
N PRO A 811 -4.11 -18.53 -19.90
CA PRO A 811 -5.37 -18.34 -20.60
C PRO A 811 -6.50 -17.88 -19.68
N SER A 812 -6.57 -18.40 -18.44
CA SER A 812 -7.60 -18.00 -17.47
C SER A 812 -7.41 -16.55 -16.99
N THR A 813 -6.16 -16.10 -16.83
CA THR A 813 -5.85 -14.70 -16.55
C THR A 813 -6.33 -13.79 -17.67
N MET A 814 -5.97 -14.12 -18.91
CA MET A 814 -6.39 -13.33 -20.07
C MET A 814 -7.93 -13.28 -20.19
N ALA A 815 -8.61 -14.42 -20.06
CA ALA A 815 -10.06 -14.50 -20.17
C ALA A 815 -10.79 -13.59 -19.14
N ASN A 816 -10.38 -13.66 -17.87
CA ASN A 816 -11.01 -12.87 -16.80
C ASN A 816 -10.71 -11.37 -16.90
N VAL A 817 -9.48 -10.98 -17.29
CA VAL A 817 -9.18 -9.54 -17.46
C VAL A 817 -9.90 -8.97 -18.68
N VAL A 818 -9.99 -9.71 -19.79
CA VAL A 818 -10.77 -9.29 -20.97
C VAL A 818 -12.25 -9.10 -20.61
N ASP A 819 -12.82 -9.98 -19.78
CA ASP A 819 -14.20 -9.83 -19.27
C ASP A 819 -14.39 -8.55 -18.42
N LEU A 820 -13.42 -8.25 -17.54
CA LEU A 820 -13.42 -6.99 -16.78
C LEU A 820 -13.31 -5.75 -17.69
N LEU A 821 -12.41 -5.78 -18.68
CA LEU A 821 -12.20 -4.69 -19.64
C LEU A 821 -13.46 -4.45 -20.49
N GLY A 822 -14.12 -5.52 -20.95
CA GLY A 822 -15.41 -5.44 -21.66
C GLY A 822 -16.53 -4.83 -20.82
N SER A 823 -16.46 -4.96 -19.50
CA SER A 823 -17.44 -4.41 -18.54
C SER A 823 -16.99 -3.07 -17.90
N SER A 824 -15.93 -2.44 -18.39
CA SER A 824 -15.24 -1.32 -17.73
C SER A 824 -16.12 -0.13 -17.38
N THR A 825 -17.08 0.23 -18.23
CA THR A 825 -17.98 1.38 -18.02
C THR A 825 -18.98 1.15 -16.90
N VAL A 826 -19.54 -0.05 -16.81
CA VAL A 826 -20.45 -0.47 -15.73
C VAL A 826 -19.66 -0.65 -14.44
N LEU A 827 -18.50 -1.30 -14.53
CA LEU A 827 -17.62 -1.58 -13.40
C LEU A 827 -17.15 -0.29 -12.72
N SER A 828 -16.71 0.71 -13.50
CA SER A 828 -16.26 2.00 -12.96
C SER A 828 -17.38 2.83 -12.32
N LYS A 829 -18.64 2.57 -12.69
CA LYS A 829 -19.81 3.22 -12.06
C LYS A 829 -20.20 2.53 -10.76
N ARG A 830 -20.13 1.19 -10.73
CA ARG A 830 -20.58 0.37 -9.61
C ARG A 830 -19.52 0.21 -8.52
N ASN A 831 -18.27 -0.04 -8.92
CA ASN A 831 -17.16 -0.27 -8.00
C ASN A 831 -16.34 1.02 -7.80
N PRO A 832 -16.36 1.64 -6.62
CA PRO A 832 -15.63 2.89 -6.37
C PRO A 832 -14.10 2.72 -6.36
N SER A 833 -13.61 1.48 -6.29
CA SER A 833 -12.18 1.16 -6.31
C SER A 833 -11.64 0.99 -7.73
N ILE A 834 -12.51 0.88 -8.74
CA ILE A 834 -12.11 0.68 -10.13
C ILE A 834 -12.40 1.97 -10.89
N SER A 835 -11.34 2.62 -11.36
CA SER A 835 -11.43 3.86 -12.12
C SER A 835 -11.16 3.62 -13.60
N LYS A 836 -11.61 4.53 -14.49
CA LYS A 836 -11.28 4.44 -15.93
C LYS A 836 -9.76 4.44 -16.19
N PRO A 837 -8.93 5.28 -15.52
CA PRO A 837 -7.48 5.21 -15.65
C PRO A 837 -6.90 3.88 -15.18
N PHE A 838 -7.43 3.30 -14.10
CA PHE A 838 -7.03 1.96 -13.68
C PHE A 838 -7.39 0.90 -14.74
N MET A 839 -8.57 0.99 -15.37
CA MET A 839 -8.93 0.11 -16.48
C MET A 839 -8.06 0.32 -17.71
N LEU A 840 -7.61 1.55 -17.98
CA LEU A 840 -6.62 1.83 -19.04
C LEU A 840 -5.26 1.22 -18.72
N TYR A 841 -4.80 1.28 -17.47
CA TYR A 841 -3.61 0.58 -17.01
C TYR A 841 -3.73 -0.94 -17.21
N GLN A 842 -4.88 -1.53 -16.88
CA GLN A 842 -5.13 -2.96 -17.12
C GLN A 842 -5.19 -3.32 -18.61
N LEU A 843 -5.75 -2.43 -19.44
CA LEU A 843 -5.75 -2.59 -20.89
C LEU A 843 -4.31 -2.58 -21.44
N PHE A 844 -3.50 -1.62 -21.00
CA PHE A 844 -2.09 -1.53 -21.38
C PHE A 844 -1.31 -2.78 -20.94
N ALA A 845 -1.53 -3.27 -19.72
CA ALA A 845 -0.91 -4.49 -19.22
C ALA A 845 -1.27 -5.73 -20.07
N ILE A 846 -2.54 -5.89 -20.45
CA ILE A 846 -2.98 -6.96 -21.37
C ILE A 846 -2.35 -6.84 -22.75
N ILE A 847 -2.35 -5.63 -23.33
CA ILE A 847 -1.74 -5.40 -24.66
C ILE A 847 -0.24 -5.72 -24.61
N SER A 848 0.46 -5.27 -23.56
CA SER A 848 1.87 -5.58 -23.35
C SER A 848 2.11 -7.09 -23.20
N GLY A 849 1.24 -7.80 -22.48
CA GLY A 849 1.33 -9.26 -22.35
C GLY A 849 1.09 -10.01 -23.66
N VAL A 850 0.14 -9.53 -24.48
CA VAL A 850 -0.14 -10.10 -25.81
C VAL A 850 1.02 -9.86 -26.78
N LEU A 851 1.64 -8.67 -26.75
CA LEU A 851 2.77 -8.33 -27.62
C LEU A 851 4.13 -8.85 -27.13
N ALA A 852 4.21 -9.40 -25.91
CA ALA A 852 5.47 -9.84 -25.32
C ALA A 852 6.27 -10.81 -26.21
N PRO A 853 5.67 -11.83 -26.88
CA PRO A 853 6.42 -12.71 -27.78
C PRO A 853 7.13 -11.97 -28.92
N ALA A 854 6.45 -11.06 -29.61
CA ALA A 854 7.04 -10.25 -30.68
C ALA A 854 8.15 -9.34 -30.15
N THR A 855 7.96 -8.74 -28.98
CA THR A 855 8.98 -7.94 -28.32
C THR A 855 10.23 -8.76 -28.02
N ILE A 856 10.08 -9.97 -27.46
CA ILE A 856 11.24 -10.82 -27.17
C ILE A 856 11.99 -11.15 -28.46
N CYS A 857 11.30 -11.40 -29.57
CA CYS A 857 11.97 -11.57 -30.87
C CYS A 857 12.76 -10.32 -31.28
N LEU A 858 12.20 -9.11 -31.12
CA LEU A 858 12.92 -7.85 -31.38
C LEU A 858 14.14 -7.66 -30.47
N MET A 859 14.03 -8.02 -29.20
CA MET A 859 15.14 -7.99 -28.24
C MET A 859 16.26 -8.95 -28.65
N VAL A 860 15.90 -10.18 -29.05
CA VAL A 860 16.83 -11.18 -29.57
C VAL A 860 17.44 -10.72 -30.91
N ALA A 861 16.67 -10.06 -31.78
CA ALA A 861 17.17 -9.49 -33.02
C ALA A 861 18.22 -8.39 -32.78
N GLY A 862 17.93 -7.44 -31.88
CA GLY A 862 18.89 -6.40 -31.49
C GLY A 862 20.16 -7.00 -30.90
N SER A 863 20.01 -8.06 -30.10
CA SER A 863 21.12 -8.82 -29.53
C SER A 863 22.00 -9.51 -30.58
N LEU A 864 21.38 -10.16 -31.58
CA LEU A 864 22.10 -10.81 -32.68
C LEU A 864 22.78 -9.80 -33.60
N SER A 865 22.14 -8.67 -33.87
CA SER A 865 22.73 -7.55 -34.61
C SER A 865 24.00 -7.03 -33.93
N LEU A 866 23.96 -6.83 -32.61
CA LEU A 866 25.12 -6.39 -31.83
C LEU A 866 26.26 -7.44 -31.86
N LEU A 867 25.93 -8.72 -31.65
CA LEU A 867 26.93 -9.78 -31.49
C LEU A 867 27.56 -10.24 -32.81
N LEU A 868 26.75 -10.38 -33.85
CA LEU A 868 27.18 -10.89 -35.17
C LEU A 868 27.48 -9.77 -36.18
N LYS A 869 27.23 -8.50 -35.83
CA LYS A 869 27.39 -7.33 -36.71
C LYS A 869 26.63 -7.46 -38.03
N ILE A 870 25.48 -8.13 -38.00
CA ILE A 870 24.58 -8.29 -39.15
C ILE A 870 23.55 -7.14 -39.21
N PRO A 871 23.03 -6.79 -40.39
CA PRO A 871 21.95 -5.81 -40.51
C PRO A 871 20.75 -6.16 -39.63
N SER A 872 20.12 -5.15 -39.03
CA SER A 872 18.99 -5.30 -38.10
C SER A 872 17.81 -6.09 -38.70
N ALA A 873 17.52 -5.89 -39.98
CA ALA A 873 16.47 -6.61 -40.69
C ALA A 873 16.77 -8.11 -40.84
N GLU A 874 18.03 -8.47 -41.13
CA GLU A 874 18.47 -9.88 -41.22
C GLU A 874 18.46 -10.55 -39.84
N ALA A 875 18.90 -9.82 -38.81
CA ALA A 875 18.84 -10.27 -37.42
C ALA A 875 17.41 -10.54 -36.96
N LEU A 876 16.46 -9.69 -37.38
CA LEU A 876 15.05 -9.86 -37.08
C LEU A 876 14.49 -11.13 -37.71
N ILE A 877 14.78 -11.38 -38.98
CA ILE A 877 14.37 -12.63 -39.65
C ILE A 877 14.94 -13.84 -38.90
N LEU A 878 16.23 -13.82 -38.58
CA LEU A 878 16.90 -14.91 -37.86
C LEU A 878 16.28 -15.18 -36.48
N SER A 879 15.91 -14.13 -35.74
CA SER A 879 15.28 -14.23 -34.42
C SER A 879 13.90 -14.88 -34.43
N VAL A 880 13.15 -14.73 -35.53
CA VAL A 880 11.76 -15.20 -35.65
C VAL A 880 11.68 -16.67 -36.07
N ILE A 881 12.74 -17.21 -36.70
CA ILE A 881 12.78 -18.58 -37.22
C ILE A 881 12.56 -19.63 -36.10
N PRO A 882 13.36 -19.68 -35.01
CA PRO A 882 13.18 -20.72 -33.99
C PRO A 882 11.81 -20.70 -33.30
N PRO A 883 11.26 -19.53 -32.88
CA PRO A 883 9.91 -19.47 -32.30
C PRO A 883 8.81 -19.89 -33.26
N THR A 884 8.94 -19.59 -34.56
CA THR A 884 7.96 -19.98 -35.58
C THR A 884 7.97 -21.48 -35.81
N ILE A 885 9.16 -22.09 -35.86
CA ILE A 885 9.30 -23.55 -35.92
C ILE A 885 8.67 -24.19 -34.68
N TYR A 886 9.00 -23.68 -33.48
CA TYR A 886 8.44 -24.19 -32.23
C TYR A 886 6.91 -24.08 -32.18
N LEU A 887 6.34 -22.94 -32.60
CA LEU A 887 4.90 -22.74 -32.72
C LEU A 887 4.26 -23.79 -33.65
N GLY A 888 4.85 -24.03 -34.83
CA GLY A 888 4.39 -25.04 -35.77
C GLY A 888 4.46 -26.47 -35.20
N LEU A 889 5.53 -26.78 -34.44
CA LEU A 889 5.70 -28.07 -33.76
C LEU A 889 4.68 -28.26 -32.64
N CYS A 890 4.34 -27.21 -31.88
CA CYS A 890 3.34 -27.27 -30.81
C CYS A 890 1.94 -27.66 -31.32
N PHE A 891 1.58 -27.35 -32.56
CA PHE A 891 0.31 -27.81 -33.13
C PHE A 891 0.31 -29.27 -33.57
N LYS A 892 1.48 -29.89 -33.75
CA LYS A 892 1.63 -31.26 -34.29
C LYS A 892 2.04 -32.29 -33.24
N LEU A 893 2.86 -31.90 -32.26
CA LEU A 893 3.49 -32.81 -31.30
C LEU A 893 2.65 -32.99 -30.03
N LYS A 894 2.96 -34.03 -29.24
CA LYS A 894 2.36 -34.25 -27.91
C LYS A 894 2.94 -33.26 -26.88
N PRO A 895 2.17 -32.86 -25.84
CA PRO A 895 2.61 -31.87 -24.85
C PRO A 895 3.97 -32.16 -24.20
N ASP A 896 4.25 -33.42 -23.84
CA ASP A 896 5.52 -33.80 -23.22
C ASP A 896 6.74 -33.57 -24.13
N THR A 897 6.58 -33.84 -25.43
CA THR A 897 7.63 -33.56 -26.43
C THR A 897 7.80 -32.06 -26.63
N GLN A 898 6.70 -31.29 -26.62
CA GLN A 898 6.75 -29.83 -26.72
C GLN A 898 7.53 -29.22 -25.55
N ILE A 899 7.25 -29.65 -24.32
CA ILE A 899 7.96 -29.20 -23.11
C ILE A 899 9.45 -29.56 -23.20
N THR A 900 9.79 -30.75 -23.70
CA THR A 900 11.20 -31.17 -23.87
C THR A 900 11.94 -30.27 -24.86
N ILE A 901 11.31 -29.96 -26.00
CA ILE A 901 11.86 -29.01 -26.98
C ILE A 901 11.99 -27.61 -26.36
N ALA A 902 10.99 -27.18 -25.59
CA ALA A 902 11.03 -25.91 -24.88
C ALA A 902 12.22 -25.85 -23.93
N ALA A 903 12.48 -26.91 -23.15
CA ALA A 903 13.61 -26.98 -22.22
C ALA A 903 14.96 -26.80 -22.94
N VAL A 904 15.15 -27.49 -24.07
CA VAL A 904 16.37 -27.35 -24.89
C VAL A 904 16.50 -25.92 -25.43
N LEU A 905 15.42 -25.36 -26.00
CA LEU A 905 15.42 -23.98 -26.50
C LEU A 905 15.66 -22.97 -25.37
N SER A 906 15.12 -23.19 -24.18
CA SER A 906 15.32 -22.33 -23.00
C SER A 906 16.79 -22.29 -22.59
N ALA A 907 17.49 -23.42 -22.62
CA ALA A 907 18.94 -23.46 -22.36
C ALA A 907 19.73 -22.68 -23.42
N LEU A 908 19.38 -22.82 -24.70
CA LEU A 908 20.01 -22.06 -25.79
C LEU A 908 19.76 -20.55 -25.66
N TYR A 909 18.52 -20.15 -25.35
CA TYR A 909 18.21 -18.74 -25.12
C TYR A 909 18.91 -18.18 -23.88
N ALA A 910 19.04 -18.94 -22.80
CA ALA A 910 19.76 -18.51 -21.61
C ALA A 910 21.26 -18.25 -21.91
N LEU A 911 21.89 -19.13 -22.71
CA LEU A 911 23.26 -18.92 -23.18
C LEU A 911 23.38 -17.66 -24.04
N LEU A 912 22.43 -17.45 -24.97
CA LEU A 912 22.38 -16.24 -25.77
C LEU A 912 22.26 -14.99 -24.89
N MET A 913 21.35 -14.98 -23.91
CA MET A 913 21.16 -13.84 -23.00
C MET A 913 22.39 -13.55 -22.15
N LEU A 914 23.15 -14.58 -21.76
CA LEU A 914 24.42 -14.41 -21.04
C LEU A 914 25.47 -13.74 -21.92
N LEU A 915 25.63 -14.19 -23.17
CA LEU A 915 26.55 -13.58 -24.14
C LEU A 915 26.17 -12.11 -24.42
N VAL A 916 24.89 -11.82 -24.54
CA VAL A 916 24.37 -10.46 -24.77
C VAL A 916 24.68 -9.55 -23.60
N THR A 917 24.42 -10.01 -22.38
CA THR A 917 24.68 -9.23 -21.17
C THR A 917 26.18 -8.93 -21.04
N ALA A 918 27.04 -9.93 -21.28
CA ALA A 918 28.48 -9.74 -21.31
C ALA A 918 28.94 -8.78 -22.43
N SER A 919 28.33 -8.84 -23.61
CA SER A 919 28.62 -7.95 -24.75
C SER A 919 28.24 -6.50 -24.45
N ILE A 920 27.07 -6.24 -23.87
CA ILE A 920 26.63 -4.89 -23.49
C ILE A 920 27.58 -4.30 -22.45
N ILE A 921 27.93 -5.07 -21.41
CA ILE A 921 28.89 -4.64 -20.38
C ILE A 921 30.26 -4.35 -21.01
N GLY A 922 30.72 -5.21 -21.93
CA GLY A 922 31.97 -5.02 -22.67
C GLY A 922 31.96 -3.77 -23.56
N SER A 923 30.83 -3.46 -24.20
CA SER A 923 30.65 -2.23 -25.01
C SER A 923 30.75 -0.99 -24.12
N MET A 924 30.05 -0.99 -22.97
CA MET A 924 30.10 0.13 -22.01
C MET A 924 31.52 0.38 -21.49
N ALA A 925 32.29 -0.68 -21.23
CA ALA A 925 33.66 -0.58 -20.75
C ALA A 925 34.64 -0.11 -21.84
N LYS A 926 34.43 -0.49 -23.10
CA LYS A 926 35.33 -0.16 -24.22
C LYS A 926 35.07 1.23 -24.80
N GLU A 927 33.81 1.65 -24.85
CA GLU A 927 33.39 2.90 -25.50
C GLU A 927 33.31 4.09 -24.53
N GLU A 928 33.59 3.88 -23.23
CA GLU A 928 33.47 4.88 -22.17
C GLU A 928 32.15 5.68 -22.23
N ASN A 929 31.06 5.00 -22.59
CA ASN A 929 29.75 5.61 -22.81
C ASN A 929 28.62 4.76 -22.20
N ILE A 930 27.82 5.39 -21.34
CA ILE A 930 26.66 4.77 -20.67
C ILE A 930 25.31 5.23 -21.23
N LEU A 931 25.30 6.19 -22.16
CA LEU A 931 24.10 6.86 -22.67
C LEU A 931 23.45 6.17 -23.87
N THR A 932 23.90 4.97 -24.25
CA THR A 932 23.17 4.16 -25.24
C THR A 932 21.82 3.71 -24.66
N PRO A 933 20.72 3.70 -25.44
CA PRO A 933 19.38 3.40 -24.93
C PRO A 933 19.27 2.07 -24.18
N SER A 934 19.96 1.03 -24.66
CA SER A 934 20.00 -0.29 -24.03
C SER A 934 20.74 -0.26 -22.68
N SER A 935 21.83 0.51 -22.58
CA SER A 935 22.58 0.68 -21.33
C SER A 935 21.79 1.50 -20.32
N VAL A 936 21.19 2.61 -20.74
CA VAL A 936 20.29 3.43 -19.91
C VAL A 936 19.12 2.58 -19.40
N PHE A 937 18.53 1.75 -20.25
CA PHE A 937 17.44 0.86 -19.87
C PHE A 937 17.88 -0.17 -18.81
N ILE A 938 18.99 -0.88 -19.03
CA ILE A 938 19.51 -1.86 -18.07
C ILE A 938 19.86 -1.20 -16.75
N ILE A 939 20.60 -0.07 -16.78
CA ILE A 939 20.97 0.68 -15.58
C ILE A 939 19.71 1.13 -14.83
N ALA A 940 18.73 1.73 -15.51
CA ALA A 940 17.49 2.19 -14.89
C ALA A 940 16.71 1.03 -14.27
N MET A 941 16.57 -0.10 -14.97
CA MET A 941 15.91 -1.30 -14.46
C MET A 941 16.65 -1.91 -13.26
N SER A 942 17.97 -1.99 -13.32
CA SER A 942 18.81 -2.44 -12.19
C SER A 942 18.64 -1.53 -10.98
N ILE A 943 18.66 -0.21 -11.15
CA ILE A 943 18.40 0.75 -10.06
C ILE A 943 17.01 0.53 -9.47
N ILE A 944 15.99 0.40 -10.31
CA ILE A 944 14.60 0.18 -9.85
C ILE A 944 14.50 -1.13 -9.06
N TYR A 945 15.05 -2.24 -9.55
CA TYR A 945 14.94 -3.52 -8.86
C TYR A 945 15.79 -3.59 -7.59
N VAL A 946 17.01 -3.04 -7.60
CA VAL A 946 17.85 -2.96 -6.39
C VAL A 946 17.20 -2.08 -5.34
N PHE A 947 16.69 -0.89 -5.71
CA PHE A 947 15.97 -0.02 -4.78
C PHE A 947 14.70 -0.70 -4.25
N THR A 948 13.95 -1.37 -5.14
CA THR A 948 12.76 -2.13 -4.74
C THR A 948 13.14 -3.19 -3.71
N ALA A 949 14.20 -3.96 -3.93
CA ALA A 949 14.66 -4.96 -2.98
C ALA A 949 15.12 -4.34 -1.65
N MET A 950 15.84 -3.21 -1.67
CA MET A 950 16.22 -2.48 -0.44
C MET A 950 15.02 -2.03 0.38
N MET A 951 13.89 -1.73 -0.26
CA MET A 951 12.62 -1.43 0.42
C MET A 951 11.93 -2.68 1.04
N HIS A 952 12.51 -3.86 0.84
CA HIS A 952 12.07 -5.17 1.34
C HIS A 952 13.23 -5.89 2.05
N PRO A 953 13.72 -5.36 3.19
CA PRO A 953 14.99 -5.78 3.80
C PRO A 953 15.07 -7.28 4.14
N GLN A 954 13.95 -7.92 4.51
CA GLN A 954 13.88 -9.35 4.80
C GLN A 954 14.15 -10.25 3.59
N GLU A 955 14.11 -9.69 2.37
CA GLU A 955 14.13 -10.44 1.12
C GLU A 955 15.07 -9.83 0.08
N VAL A 956 15.96 -8.94 0.52
CA VAL A 956 16.98 -8.34 -0.35
C VAL A 956 17.79 -9.43 -1.08
N SER A 957 18.00 -10.57 -0.42
CA SER A 957 18.68 -11.73 -0.99
C SER A 957 17.98 -12.31 -2.24
N LEU A 958 16.67 -12.09 -2.43
CA LEU A 958 15.97 -12.58 -3.63
C LEU A 958 16.48 -11.92 -4.92
N VAL A 959 17.12 -10.75 -4.84
CA VAL A 959 17.76 -10.10 -6.01
C VAL A 959 18.78 -11.00 -6.69
N PHE A 960 19.48 -11.86 -5.94
CA PHE A 960 20.44 -12.79 -6.54
C PHE A 960 19.76 -13.78 -7.49
N TYR A 961 18.54 -14.22 -7.19
CA TYR A 961 17.74 -15.04 -8.10
C TYR A 961 17.24 -14.26 -9.33
N GLY A 962 17.26 -12.93 -9.28
CA GLY A 962 16.91 -12.05 -10.39
C GLY A 962 17.83 -12.21 -11.61
N PHE A 963 19.09 -12.61 -11.41
CA PHE A 963 19.99 -12.91 -12.52
C PHE A 963 19.47 -14.08 -13.37
N LEU A 964 19.09 -15.19 -12.72
CA LEU A 964 18.49 -16.34 -13.41
C LEU A 964 17.18 -15.96 -14.11
N TYR A 965 16.36 -15.15 -13.46
CA TYR A 965 15.11 -14.65 -14.05
C TYR A 965 15.35 -13.88 -15.35
N ILE A 966 16.33 -12.97 -15.37
CA ILE A 966 16.68 -12.19 -16.57
C ILE A 966 17.15 -13.10 -17.71
N LEU A 967 17.99 -14.10 -17.42
CA LEU A 967 18.43 -15.08 -18.42
C LEU A 967 17.26 -15.89 -19.00
N CYS A 968 16.24 -16.17 -18.19
CA CYS A 968 15.07 -16.94 -18.58
C CYS A 968 13.94 -16.11 -19.20
N ILE A 969 14.10 -14.80 -19.45
CA ILE A 969 13.06 -13.94 -20.06
C ILE A 969 12.52 -14.52 -21.38
N PRO A 970 13.36 -14.96 -22.34
CA PRO A 970 12.83 -15.56 -23.57
C PRO A 970 12.06 -16.86 -23.32
N SER A 971 12.50 -17.68 -22.35
CA SER A 971 11.75 -18.88 -21.97
C SER A 971 10.36 -18.53 -21.42
N ALA A 972 10.30 -17.58 -20.48
CA ALA A 972 9.09 -17.23 -19.74
C ALA A 972 8.04 -16.49 -20.58
N TYR A 973 8.48 -15.56 -21.44
CA TYR A 973 7.56 -14.68 -22.18
C TYR A 973 7.31 -15.07 -23.63
N LEU A 974 8.17 -15.91 -24.23
CA LEU A 974 8.01 -16.39 -25.61
C LEU A 974 7.66 -17.89 -25.67
N LEU A 975 8.54 -18.79 -25.21
CA LEU A 975 8.33 -20.24 -25.34
C LEU A 975 7.14 -20.74 -24.49
N LEU A 976 7.08 -20.30 -23.24
CA LEU A 976 6.00 -20.67 -22.33
C LEU A 976 4.64 -20.12 -22.79
N THR A 977 4.62 -18.89 -23.30
CA THR A 977 3.41 -18.27 -23.88
C THR A 977 2.91 -19.06 -25.09
N ILE A 978 3.82 -19.47 -25.99
CA ILE A 978 3.49 -20.34 -27.13
C ILE A 978 2.87 -21.65 -26.64
N TYR A 979 3.51 -22.34 -25.70
CA TYR A 979 3.00 -23.59 -25.15
C TYR A 979 1.62 -23.42 -24.50
N SER A 980 1.47 -22.40 -23.67
CA SER A 980 0.26 -22.13 -22.90
C SER A 980 -0.95 -21.86 -23.81
N MET A 981 -0.78 -21.01 -24.83
CA MET A 981 -1.86 -20.66 -25.77
C MET A 981 -2.24 -21.82 -26.69
N VAL A 982 -1.25 -22.58 -27.20
CA VAL A 982 -1.51 -23.73 -28.08
C VAL A 982 -2.11 -24.92 -27.32
N ASN A 983 -1.92 -25.02 -26.00
CA ASN A 983 -2.48 -26.11 -25.19
C ASN A 983 -3.67 -25.68 -24.33
N MET A 984 -4.30 -24.52 -24.61
CA MET A 984 -5.45 -24.04 -23.84
C MET A 984 -6.71 -24.93 -23.97
N ASN A 985 -6.77 -25.79 -24.98
CA ASN A 985 -7.83 -26.80 -25.12
C ASN A 985 -7.67 -27.97 -24.12
N CYS A 986 -6.51 -28.11 -23.48
CA CYS A 986 -6.26 -29.13 -22.48
C CYS A 986 -6.70 -28.63 -21.10
N VAL A 987 -7.86 -29.11 -20.65
CA VAL A 987 -8.49 -28.75 -19.37
C VAL A 987 -8.18 -29.73 -18.22
N SER A 988 -7.12 -30.53 -18.38
CA SER A 988 -6.60 -31.40 -17.32
C SER A 988 -5.81 -30.60 -16.29
N TRP A 989 -5.69 -31.13 -15.08
CA TRP A 989 -4.90 -30.52 -13.99
C TRP A 989 -3.40 -30.81 -14.07
N GLY A 990 -2.96 -31.84 -14.81
CA GLY A 990 -1.54 -32.17 -15.01
C GLY A 990 -1.19 -33.59 -14.56
N THR A 991 0.10 -33.87 -14.32
CA THR A 991 0.73 -35.19 -14.11
C THR A 991 0.04 -36.12 -13.10
N ARG A 992 -0.73 -35.59 -12.12
CA ARG A 992 -1.47 -36.37 -11.10
C ARG A 992 -2.81 -36.98 -11.60
N GLU A 993 -3.26 -36.65 -12.82
CA GLU A 993 -4.60 -36.99 -13.35
C GLU A 993 -4.61 -38.19 -14.33
N VAL A 994 -3.47 -38.86 -14.57
CA VAL A 994 -3.35 -39.91 -15.59
C VAL A 994 -3.81 -41.26 -15.05
N LYS A 995 -5.00 -41.71 -15.48
CA LYS A 995 -5.40 -43.14 -15.39
C LYS A 995 -4.52 -43.99 -16.33
N PRO A 996 -4.08 -45.20 -15.92
CA PRO A 996 -3.55 -46.17 -16.87
C PRO A 996 -4.63 -46.49 -17.92
N ALA A 997 -4.22 -46.65 -19.18
CA ALA A 997 -5.13 -47.09 -20.23
C ALA A 997 -5.73 -48.46 -19.87
N ALA A 998 -7.05 -48.60 -20.03
CA ALA A 998 -7.75 -49.85 -19.74
C ALA A 998 -7.14 -51.01 -20.55
N GLY A 999 -6.54 -51.98 -19.86
CA GLY A 999 -6.04 -53.23 -20.45
C GLY A 999 -4.55 -53.56 -20.22
N ALA A 1000 -3.76 -52.69 -19.59
CA ALA A 1000 -2.38 -53.03 -19.22
C ALA A 1000 -2.30 -53.41 -17.73
N ALA A 1001 -1.85 -54.62 -17.43
CA ALA A 1001 -1.59 -55.07 -16.06
C ALA A 1001 -0.61 -54.10 -15.37
N ALA A 1002 -0.95 -53.69 -14.15
CA ALA A 1002 -0.09 -52.83 -13.33
C ALA A 1002 1.21 -53.57 -13.01
N ALA A 1003 2.34 -53.02 -13.45
CA ALA A 1003 3.63 -53.41 -12.88
C ALA A 1003 3.70 -52.84 -11.45
N PRO A 1004 4.30 -53.57 -10.48
CA PRO A 1004 4.42 -53.08 -9.10
C PRO A 1004 5.18 -51.76 -9.06
N PRO A 1005 4.82 -50.84 -8.14
CA PRO A 1005 5.59 -49.61 -7.95
C PRO A 1005 6.99 -49.97 -7.47
N GLN A 1006 7.99 -49.73 -8.31
CA GLN A 1006 9.38 -49.71 -7.85
C GLN A 1006 9.59 -48.41 -7.07
N ALA A 1007 9.90 -48.55 -5.78
CA ALA A 1007 10.37 -47.45 -4.96
C ALA A 1007 11.60 -46.80 -5.61
N PRO A 1008 11.74 -45.46 -5.61
CA PRO A 1008 12.98 -44.84 -6.04
C PRO A 1008 14.07 -45.19 -5.02
N GLU A 1009 14.97 -46.11 -5.39
CA GLU A 1009 16.26 -46.24 -4.71
C GLU A 1009 17.02 -44.91 -4.84
N GLN A 1010 17.07 -44.15 -3.75
CA GLN A 1010 17.93 -42.98 -3.61
C GLN A 1010 19.38 -43.47 -3.46
N LYS A 1011 20.01 -43.88 -4.57
CA LYS A 1011 21.46 -44.14 -4.62
C LYS A 1011 22.19 -42.81 -4.72
N SER A 1012 22.60 -42.29 -3.56
CA SER A 1012 23.63 -41.26 -3.47
C SER A 1012 24.96 -41.83 -3.97
N LYS A 1013 25.31 -41.49 -5.21
CA LYS A 1013 26.70 -41.58 -5.69
C LYS A 1013 27.26 -40.16 -5.85
N PRO A 1014 28.41 -39.83 -5.25
CA PRO A 1014 29.03 -38.54 -5.44
C PRO A 1014 29.73 -38.55 -6.81
N HIS A 1015 29.19 -37.82 -7.79
CA HIS A 1015 29.97 -37.45 -8.95
C HIS A 1015 30.65 -36.10 -8.67
N ALA A 1016 31.87 -36.20 -8.15
CA ALA A 1016 32.83 -35.12 -8.19
C ALA A 1016 33.36 -34.99 -9.63
N PHE A 1017 33.16 -33.85 -10.28
CA PHE A 1017 34.09 -33.32 -11.30
C PHE A 1017 33.96 -31.79 -11.42
N PHE A 1018 34.94 -31.10 -10.84
CA PHE A 1018 35.58 -29.82 -11.18
C PHE A 1018 34.79 -28.66 -11.83
N PHE A 1019 34.61 -27.59 -11.05
CA PHE A 1019 35.07 -26.23 -11.38
C PHE A 1019 35.32 -25.44 -10.07
N PRO A 1020 36.56 -25.06 -9.73
CA PRO A 1020 36.85 -24.18 -8.59
C PRO A 1020 37.20 -22.77 -9.10
N PHE A 1021 36.26 -21.84 -9.07
CA PHE A 1021 36.57 -20.41 -8.94
C PHE A 1021 35.31 -19.66 -8.52
N LEU A 1022 35.44 -18.78 -7.51
CA LEU A 1022 34.38 -17.97 -6.85
C LEU A 1022 33.72 -18.59 -5.60
N LEU A 1023 34.53 -18.92 -4.59
CA LEU A 1023 34.11 -18.88 -3.19
C LEU A 1023 35.28 -18.39 -2.33
N TRP A 1024 35.57 -17.10 -2.43
CA TRP A 1024 36.46 -16.41 -1.50
C TRP A 1024 35.87 -15.05 -1.17
N PHE A 1025 34.66 -15.02 -0.61
CA PHE A 1025 34.09 -13.85 0.09
C PHE A 1025 32.76 -14.16 0.83
N TRP A 1026 32.58 -15.34 1.41
CA TRP A 1026 31.43 -15.61 2.30
C TRP A 1026 31.86 -16.54 3.43
N HIS A 1027 32.51 -15.97 4.45
CA HIS A 1027 32.69 -16.65 5.73
C HIS A 1027 32.72 -15.63 6.86
N GLU A 1028 31.55 -15.25 7.40
CA GLU A 1028 31.32 -14.97 8.82
C GLU A 1028 29.88 -14.54 9.07
N SER A 1029 29.06 -15.45 9.58
CA SER A 1029 28.16 -15.26 10.74
C SER A 1029 27.07 -16.34 10.75
N SER A 1030 27.41 -17.54 11.20
CA SER A 1030 26.44 -18.45 11.82
C SER A 1030 27.01 -18.96 13.13
N LEU A 1031 26.34 -18.52 14.21
CA LEU A 1031 26.06 -19.26 15.44
C LEU A 1031 27.25 -19.92 16.18
N ARG A 1032 27.71 -19.23 17.23
CA ARG A 1032 28.38 -19.86 18.38
C ARG A 1032 27.35 -20.62 19.22
N PRO A 1033 27.57 -21.89 19.60
CA PRO A 1033 27.00 -22.46 20.80
C PRO A 1033 27.90 -22.08 22.00
N SER A 1034 27.31 -21.54 23.06
CA SER A 1034 27.97 -21.30 24.34
C SER A 1034 28.18 -22.62 25.09
N GLN A 1035 29.43 -22.94 25.38
CA GLN A 1035 29.83 -23.93 26.38
C GLN A 1035 29.91 -23.29 27.79
N THR A 1036 29.59 -24.07 28.81
CA THR A 1036 30.13 -24.05 30.19
C THR A 1036 29.64 -25.37 30.82
N SER A 1037 30.45 -26.44 30.89
CA SER A 1037 31.59 -26.78 31.78
C SER A 1037 31.17 -27.85 32.80
N GLU A 1038 31.66 -29.09 32.61
CA GLU A 1038 32.55 -29.87 33.51
C GLU A 1038 31.78 -30.52 34.68
N ASP A 1039 31.91 -31.81 35.01
CA ASP A 1039 33.14 -32.60 35.21
C ASP A 1039 32.78 -34.10 35.42
N GLY A 1040 33.74 -35.03 35.20
CA GLY A 1040 33.65 -36.42 35.70
C GLY A 1040 34.10 -37.56 34.76
N ARG A 1041 35.37 -37.99 34.95
CA ARG A 1041 36.10 -39.15 34.35
C ARG A 1041 35.36 -40.48 34.50
N GLU A 1042 35.49 -41.49 33.61
CA GLU A 1042 36.64 -42.40 33.50
C GLU A 1042 36.67 -43.21 32.17
N SER A 1043 37.89 -43.60 31.80
CA SER A 1043 38.34 -44.41 30.65
C SER A 1043 38.05 -45.92 30.76
N VAL A 1044 38.00 -46.66 29.63
CA VAL A 1044 38.84 -47.87 29.34
C VAL A 1044 38.52 -48.48 27.94
N ASN A 1045 39.57 -49.07 27.37
CA ASN A 1045 39.79 -49.62 26.03
C ASN A 1045 39.05 -50.94 25.66
N ALA A 1046 39.21 -51.28 24.38
CA ALA A 1046 38.62 -52.30 23.51
C ALA A 1046 38.80 -53.82 23.84
N GLU A 1047 37.78 -54.58 23.37
CA GLU A 1047 37.73 -55.98 22.83
C GLU A 1047 38.12 -57.21 23.69
N PRO A 1048 37.75 -58.46 23.31
CA PRO A 1048 36.52 -59.01 22.66
C PRO A 1048 35.99 -60.30 23.33
N THR A 1049 34.67 -60.60 23.38
CA THR A 1049 34.19 -62.02 23.47
C THR A 1049 32.69 -62.23 23.19
N GLN A 1050 32.40 -63.43 22.71
CA GLN A 1050 31.17 -63.96 22.13
C GLN A 1050 29.98 -64.12 23.09
N GLY A 1051 28.76 -64.04 22.52
CA GLY A 1051 27.65 -64.93 22.85
C GLY A 1051 26.62 -64.45 23.88
N GLY A 1052 25.59 -63.73 23.42
CA GLY A 1052 24.32 -63.50 24.14
C GLY A 1052 23.28 -62.90 23.18
N PRO A 1053 21.99 -63.30 23.27
CA PRO A 1053 21.00 -62.98 22.24
C PRO A 1053 20.70 -61.48 22.21
N GLN A 1054 20.66 -60.89 21.00
CA GLN A 1054 20.20 -59.51 20.81
C GLN A 1054 18.78 -59.34 21.38
N PRO A 1055 18.49 -58.22 22.08
CA PRO A 1055 17.12 -57.86 22.37
C PRO A 1055 16.42 -57.51 21.06
N GLN A 1056 15.43 -58.33 20.69
CA GLN A 1056 14.45 -58.02 19.65
C GLN A 1056 13.72 -56.72 20.05
N ASN A 1057 13.99 -55.63 19.33
CA ASN A 1057 13.04 -54.53 19.21
C ASN A 1057 12.38 -54.65 17.82
N SER A 1058 11.49 -55.63 17.72
CA SER A 1058 10.55 -55.82 16.62
C SER A 1058 9.32 -54.92 16.86
N ILE A 1059 9.24 -53.79 16.17
CA ILE A 1059 7.99 -53.00 16.03
C ILE A 1059 7.62 -52.83 14.54
N VAL A 1060 8.37 -53.46 13.64
CA VAL A 1060 8.12 -53.40 12.18
C VAL A 1060 7.54 -54.69 11.62
N ASP A 1061 7.65 -55.82 12.33
CA ASP A 1061 7.08 -57.10 11.88
C ASP A 1061 5.68 -57.41 12.48
N ASP A 1062 5.28 -56.76 13.58
CA ASP A 1062 3.97 -57.00 14.23
C ASP A 1062 2.81 -56.17 13.65
N ILE A 1063 3.07 -55.30 12.66
CA ILE A 1063 2.00 -54.57 11.94
C ILE A 1063 1.58 -55.32 10.66
N ALA A 1064 2.27 -56.42 10.30
CA ALA A 1064 2.02 -57.17 9.08
C ALA A 1064 1.08 -58.39 9.25
N GLN A 1065 0.44 -58.60 10.42
CA GLN A 1065 -0.42 -59.77 10.67
C GLN A 1065 -1.87 -59.51 11.11
N ASP A 1066 -2.37 -58.28 11.04
CA ASP A 1066 -3.83 -58.03 11.13
C ASP A 1066 -4.36 -57.42 9.82
N GLU A 1067 -4.44 -58.27 8.78
CA GLU A 1067 -5.35 -58.09 7.64
C GLU A 1067 -6.81 -58.44 8.04
N GLN A 1068 -7.23 -58.06 9.24
CA GLN A 1068 -8.65 -57.94 9.59
C GLN A 1068 -8.99 -56.47 9.50
N GLY A 1069 -9.65 -56.11 8.40
CA GLY A 1069 -9.86 -54.73 7.99
C GLY A 1069 -10.33 -53.82 9.12
N TYR A 1070 -9.82 -52.59 9.12
CA TYR A 1070 -10.44 -51.45 9.77
C TYR A 1070 -11.86 -51.31 9.24
N MET A 1071 -12.78 -52.10 9.78
CA MET A 1071 -14.20 -51.98 9.53
C MET A 1071 -14.65 -50.80 10.39
N PHE A 1072 -14.52 -49.62 9.81
CA PHE A 1072 -15.06 -48.37 10.34
C PHE A 1072 -16.57 -48.56 10.57
N GLU A 1073 -16.99 -48.78 11.82
CA GLU A 1073 -18.41 -48.76 12.17
C GLU A 1073 -18.92 -47.31 12.02
N LEU A 1074 -19.55 -47.03 10.89
CA LEU A 1074 -20.20 -45.75 10.62
C LEU A 1074 -21.36 -45.56 11.59
N THR A 1075 -21.22 -44.58 12.49
CA THR A 1075 -22.36 -44.12 13.30
C THR A 1075 -23.27 -43.27 12.41
N ALA A 1076 -24.45 -43.81 12.11
CA ALA A 1076 -25.47 -43.15 11.29
C ALA A 1076 -26.22 -42.10 12.12
N PHE A 1077 -25.61 -40.96 12.40
CA PHE A 1077 -26.34 -39.82 13.00
C PHE A 1077 -26.00 -38.51 12.28
N VAL A 1078 -26.67 -38.27 11.15
CA VAL A 1078 -26.82 -36.94 10.54
C VAL A 1078 -28.18 -36.39 10.96
N LEU A 1079 -28.26 -35.12 11.35
CA LEU A 1079 -29.55 -34.44 11.53
C LEU A 1079 -30.34 -34.54 10.22
N GLN A 1080 -31.56 -35.09 10.25
CA GLN A 1080 -32.35 -35.38 9.05
C GLN A 1080 -32.56 -34.15 8.14
N GLU A 1081 -32.63 -32.95 8.72
CA GLU A 1081 -32.65 -31.68 7.98
C GLU A 1081 -31.37 -31.41 7.17
N GLU A 1082 -30.19 -31.69 7.76
CA GLU A 1082 -28.90 -31.55 7.08
C GLU A 1082 -28.77 -32.57 5.93
N GLU A 1083 -29.25 -33.79 6.13
CA GLU A 1083 -29.27 -34.81 5.09
C GLU A 1083 -30.15 -34.39 3.91
N ASN A 1084 -31.33 -33.82 4.17
CA ASN A 1084 -32.22 -33.28 3.15
C ASN A 1084 -31.57 -32.13 2.38
N PHE A 1085 -30.90 -31.19 3.07
CA PHE A 1085 -30.13 -30.12 2.42
C PHE A 1085 -29.10 -30.69 1.44
N TRP A 1086 -28.32 -31.69 1.85
CA TRP A 1086 -27.30 -32.28 0.99
C TRP A 1086 -27.91 -32.99 -0.22
N LYS A 1087 -29.04 -33.69 -0.07
CA LYS A 1087 -29.76 -34.32 -1.18
C LYS A 1087 -30.26 -33.29 -2.21
N ASP A 1088 -30.93 -32.24 -1.74
CA ASP A 1088 -31.44 -31.16 -2.61
C ASP A 1088 -30.29 -30.44 -3.32
N PHE A 1089 -29.22 -30.15 -2.59
CA PHE A 1089 -28.05 -29.47 -3.15
C PHE A 1089 -27.31 -30.34 -4.16
N GLN A 1090 -27.22 -31.65 -3.90
CA GLN A 1090 -26.65 -32.63 -4.82
C GLN A 1090 -27.45 -32.66 -6.12
N GLU A 1091 -28.76 -32.85 -6.05
CA GLU A 1091 -29.64 -32.91 -7.23
C GLU A 1091 -29.53 -31.65 -8.09
N LYS A 1092 -29.53 -30.48 -7.46
CA LYS A 1092 -29.54 -29.20 -8.17
C LYS A 1092 -28.18 -28.81 -8.77
N TYR A 1093 -27.08 -29.04 -8.05
CA TYR A 1093 -25.76 -28.50 -8.40
C TYR A 1093 -24.65 -29.54 -8.51
N LEU A 1094 -24.58 -30.52 -7.61
CA LEU A 1094 -23.40 -31.38 -7.47
C LEU A 1094 -23.47 -32.71 -8.21
N LEU A 1095 -24.60 -33.11 -8.80
CA LEU A 1095 -24.67 -34.37 -9.54
C LEU A 1095 -23.55 -34.46 -10.59
N PRO A 1096 -22.81 -35.59 -10.65
CA PRO A 1096 -21.78 -35.82 -11.64
C PRO A 1096 -22.31 -35.54 -13.05
N LEU A 1097 -21.45 -35.06 -13.93
CA LEU A 1097 -21.85 -34.92 -15.32
C LEU A 1097 -22.09 -36.32 -15.89
N PRO A 1098 -23.25 -36.58 -16.52
CA PRO A 1098 -23.47 -37.86 -17.18
C PRO A 1098 -22.34 -38.11 -18.17
N ASN A 1099 -21.84 -39.35 -18.21
CA ASN A 1099 -20.71 -39.75 -19.03
C ASN A 1099 -21.14 -39.89 -20.51
N ASP A 1100 -21.57 -38.76 -21.08
CA ASP A 1100 -22.04 -38.62 -22.45
C ASP A 1100 -20.82 -38.40 -23.34
N LYS A 1101 -20.38 -39.48 -23.99
CA LYS A 1101 -19.22 -39.47 -24.89
C LYS A 1101 -19.40 -38.48 -26.05
N GLU A 1102 -20.62 -38.24 -26.51
CA GLU A 1102 -20.90 -37.29 -27.59
C GLU A 1102 -20.71 -35.84 -27.12
N LYS A 1103 -21.28 -35.48 -25.96
CA LYS A 1103 -21.07 -34.13 -25.39
C LYS A 1103 -19.63 -33.87 -25.00
N GLN A 1104 -18.91 -34.86 -24.49
CA GLN A 1104 -17.48 -34.73 -24.21
C GLN A 1104 -16.67 -34.50 -25.50
N LYS A 1105 -17.00 -35.23 -26.56
CA LYS A 1105 -16.39 -35.03 -27.88
C LYS A 1105 -16.73 -33.64 -28.45
N GLN A 1106 -17.98 -33.21 -28.37
CA GLN A 1106 -18.41 -31.87 -28.78
C GLN A 1106 -17.65 -30.78 -28.01
N MET A 1107 -17.58 -30.87 -26.68
CA MET A 1107 -16.84 -29.92 -25.84
C MET A 1107 -15.34 -29.89 -26.20
N HIS A 1108 -14.74 -31.07 -26.44
CA HIS A 1108 -13.36 -31.17 -26.89
C HIS A 1108 -13.13 -30.49 -28.24
N ASP A 1109 -14.05 -30.68 -29.19
CA ASP A 1109 -13.99 -30.05 -30.52
C ASP A 1109 -14.21 -28.53 -30.43
N GLU A 1110 -15.15 -28.06 -29.60
CA GLU A 1110 -15.36 -26.64 -29.32
C GLU A 1110 -14.13 -26.00 -28.66
N LEU A 1111 -13.50 -26.67 -27.69
CA LEU A 1111 -12.24 -26.23 -27.06
C LEU A 1111 -11.12 -26.13 -28.10
N ARG A 1112 -11.04 -27.10 -29.03
CA ARG A 1112 -10.06 -27.09 -30.12
C ARG A 1112 -10.30 -25.95 -31.09
N GLN A 1113 -11.55 -25.69 -31.46
CA GLN A 1113 -11.93 -24.55 -32.32
C GLN A 1113 -11.62 -23.22 -31.63
N LEU A 1114 -11.97 -23.09 -30.35
CA LEU A 1114 -11.69 -21.91 -29.53
C LEU A 1114 -10.18 -21.64 -29.46
N ARG A 1115 -9.38 -22.67 -29.16
CA ARG A 1115 -7.91 -22.59 -29.21
C ARG A 1115 -7.43 -22.08 -30.55
N ASN A 1116 -7.87 -22.69 -31.66
CA ASN A 1116 -7.40 -22.31 -32.99
C ASN A 1116 -7.70 -20.83 -33.28
N ARG A 1117 -8.93 -20.37 -32.96
CA ARG A 1117 -9.34 -18.97 -33.14
C ARG A 1117 -8.50 -18.02 -32.29
N ILE A 1118 -8.36 -18.29 -31.00
CA ILE A 1118 -7.63 -17.42 -30.07
C ILE A 1118 -6.13 -17.41 -30.38
N SER A 1119 -5.53 -18.58 -30.60
CA SER A 1119 -4.10 -18.70 -30.95
C SER A 1119 -3.80 -17.98 -32.26
N PHE A 1120 -4.67 -18.13 -33.27
CA PHE A 1120 -4.52 -17.40 -34.53
C PHE A 1120 -4.56 -15.89 -34.29
N SER A 1121 -5.58 -15.35 -33.62
CA SER A 1121 -5.66 -13.92 -33.33
C SER A 1121 -4.45 -13.42 -32.51
N PHE A 1122 -4.02 -14.18 -31.50
CA PHE A 1122 -2.91 -13.83 -30.63
C PHE A 1122 -1.57 -13.75 -31.41
N PHE A 1123 -1.23 -14.78 -32.17
CA PHE A 1123 0.03 -14.79 -32.93
C PHE A 1123 -0.03 -13.93 -34.19
N PHE A 1124 -1.21 -13.70 -34.77
CA PHE A 1124 -1.38 -12.77 -35.89
C PHE A 1124 -1.10 -11.32 -35.48
N ILE A 1125 -1.55 -10.90 -34.29
CA ILE A 1125 -1.21 -9.57 -33.74
C ILE A 1125 0.30 -9.44 -33.53
N ASN A 1126 0.96 -10.47 -33.00
CA ASN A 1126 2.42 -10.50 -32.85
C ASN A 1126 3.13 -10.44 -34.21
N LEU A 1127 2.65 -11.18 -35.21
CA LEU A 1127 3.19 -11.14 -36.57
C LEU A 1127 3.04 -9.75 -37.19
N LEU A 1128 1.89 -9.11 -37.05
CA LEU A 1128 1.67 -7.76 -37.55
C LEU A 1128 2.66 -6.77 -36.93
N TRP A 1129 2.89 -6.86 -35.63
CA TRP A 1129 3.89 -6.05 -34.92
C TRP A 1129 5.30 -6.26 -35.48
N LEU A 1130 5.72 -7.51 -35.69
CA LEU A 1130 7.02 -7.85 -36.27
C LEU A 1130 7.16 -7.35 -37.71
N VAL A 1131 6.11 -7.46 -38.53
CA VAL A 1131 6.09 -6.96 -39.91
C VAL A 1131 6.19 -5.44 -39.93
N THR A 1132 5.48 -4.74 -39.04
CA THR A 1132 5.61 -3.28 -38.91
C THR A 1132 7.04 -2.88 -38.53
N ALA A 1133 7.66 -3.55 -37.55
CA ALA A 1133 9.05 -3.31 -37.19
C ALA A 1133 10.01 -3.57 -38.36
N PHE A 1134 9.84 -4.69 -39.07
CA PHE A 1134 10.63 -5.01 -40.26
C PHE A 1134 10.51 -3.95 -41.36
N ILE A 1135 9.29 -3.49 -41.66
CA ILE A 1135 9.05 -2.43 -42.65
C ILE A 1135 9.77 -1.14 -42.23
N PHE A 1136 9.70 -0.76 -40.95
CA PHE A 1136 10.38 0.45 -40.45
C PHE A 1136 11.91 0.33 -40.54
N GLN A 1137 12.46 -0.85 -40.27
CA GLN A 1137 13.90 -1.12 -40.40
C GLN A 1137 14.37 -1.04 -41.86
N VAL A 1138 13.63 -1.65 -42.80
CA VAL A 1138 14.02 -1.69 -44.23
C VAL A 1138 13.83 -0.34 -44.92
N LEU A 1139 12.71 0.34 -44.65
CA LEU A 1139 12.39 1.63 -45.28
C LEU A 1139 13.08 2.81 -44.60
N ASN A 1140 13.77 2.59 -43.47
CA ASN A 1140 14.42 3.62 -42.65
C ASN A 1140 13.49 4.81 -42.35
N VAL A 1141 12.25 4.51 -41.98
CA VAL A 1141 11.20 5.51 -41.74
C VAL A 1141 11.34 6.07 -40.33
N LEU A 1142 11.55 7.39 -40.20
CA LEU A 1142 11.72 8.13 -38.94
C LEU A 1142 12.93 7.71 -38.08
N PRO A 1143 14.18 7.75 -38.60
CA PRO A 1143 15.35 7.40 -37.79
C PRO A 1143 15.55 8.42 -36.66
N ILE A 1144 15.43 7.98 -35.41
CA ILE A 1144 15.77 8.79 -34.24
C ILE A 1144 17.29 8.77 -34.11
N ARG A 1145 17.95 9.88 -34.42
CA ARG A 1145 19.41 10.04 -34.28
C ARG A 1145 19.72 10.69 -32.94
N ILE A 1146 20.51 10.03 -32.12
CA ILE A 1146 21.04 10.57 -30.87
C ILE A 1146 22.55 10.73 -31.03
N ASN A 1147 23.09 11.92 -30.73
CA ASN A 1147 24.53 12.17 -30.71
C ASN A 1147 25.15 11.42 -29.53
N LEU A 1148 26.23 10.67 -29.76
CA LEU A 1148 26.97 10.03 -28.68
C LEU A 1148 27.75 11.08 -27.89
N VAL A 1149 27.64 11.01 -26.57
CA VAL A 1149 28.30 11.92 -25.63
C VAL A 1149 29.18 11.09 -24.69
N ASN A 1150 30.42 11.52 -24.46
CA ASN A 1150 31.34 10.89 -23.49
C ASN A 1150 30.92 11.16 -22.03
N PHE A 1151 31.55 10.50 -21.07
CA PHE A 1151 31.36 10.77 -19.62
C PHE A 1151 31.52 12.25 -19.25
N ASP A 1152 32.35 13.00 -19.96
CA ASP A 1152 32.58 14.45 -19.76
C ASP A 1152 31.51 15.35 -20.41
N LEU A 1153 30.40 14.77 -20.88
CA LEU A 1153 29.31 15.48 -21.58
C LEU A 1153 29.73 16.16 -22.90
N THR A 1154 30.86 15.76 -23.49
CA THR A 1154 31.35 16.23 -24.79
C THR A 1154 30.84 15.34 -25.93
N GLU A 1155 30.31 15.94 -27.00
CA GLU A 1155 29.86 15.20 -28.19
C GLU A 1155 31.05 14.54 -28.90
N THR A 1156 30.94 13.23 -29.17
CA THR A 1156 31.98 12.43 -29.83
C THR A 1156 32.00 12.56 -31.36
N GLY A 1157 30.96 13.17 -31.94
CA GLY A 1157 30.77 13.26 -33.40
C GLY A 1157 30.12 12.03 -34.04
N GLU A 1158 29.91 10.94 -33.31
CA GLU A 1158 29.18 9.76 -33.78
C GLU A 1158 27.68 9.84 -33.46
N THR A 1159 26.82 9.37 -34.37
CA THR A 1159 25.36 9.37 -34.19
C THR A 1159 24.80 7.95 -34.14
N PHE A 1160 24.06 7.60 -33.09
CA PHE A 1160 23.36 6.31 -32.97
C PHE A 1160 21.95 6.44 -33.55
N GLN A 1161 21.55 5.49 -34.41
CA GLN A 1161 20.18 5.40 -34.92
C GLN A 1161 19.36 4.39 -34.12
N ILE A 1162 18.24 4.84 -33.56
CA ILE A 1162 17.31 4.01 -32.80
C ILE A 1162 16.06 3.76 -33.63
N GLU A 1163 15.62 2.51 -33.67
CA GLU A 1163 14.37 2.13 -34.29
C GLU A 1163 13.16 2.64 -33.48
N PRO A 1164 12.22 3.38 -34.09
CA PRO A 1164 11.04 3.91 -33.39
C PRO A 1164 10.19 2.85 -32.69
N THR A 1165 10.01 1.67 -33.31
CA THR A 1165 9.16 0.59 -32.76
C THR A 1165 9.74 0.00 -31.48
N GLY A 1166 11.03 -0.33 -31.50
CA GLY A 1166 11.77 -0.81 -30.34
C GLY A 1166 11.83 0.24 -29.23
N PHE A 1167 12.06 1.51 -29.59
CA PHE A 1167 12.07 2.61 -28.64
C PHE A 1167 10.71 2.83 -27.95
N MET A 1168 9.61 2.84 -28.71
CA MET A 1168 8.25 2.99 -28.17
C MET A 1168 7.91 1.86 -27.20
N PHE A 1169 8.35 0.62 -27.49
CA PHE A 1169 8.18 -0.48 -26.56
C PHE A 1169 9.01 -0.30 -25.29
N ILE A 1170 10.31 0.00 -25.41
CA ILE A 1170 11.20 0.24 -24.25
C ILE A 1170 10.62 1.33 -23.36
N LEU A 1171 10.16 2.43 -23.96
CA LEU A 1171 9.50 3.53 -23.26
C LEU A 1171 8.21 3.08 -22.58
N GLY A 1172 7.37 2.29 -23.26
CA GLY A 1172 6.13 1.76 -22.71
C GLY A 1172 6.35 0.80 -21.53
N PHE A 1173 7.32 -0.10 -21.65
CA PHE A 1173 7.71 -1.02 -20.58
C PHE A 1173 8.33 -0.27 -19.40
N ALA A 1174 9.27 0.66 -19.66
CA ALA A 1174 9.87 1.51 -18.64
C ALA A 1174 8.82 2.34 -17.91
N LEU A 1175 7.84 2.90 -18.63
CA LEU A 1175 6.71 3.62 -18.03
C LEU A 1175 5.84 2.70 -17.17
N SER A 1176 5.58 1.47 -17.61
CA SER A 1176 4.83 0.48 -16.83
C SER A 1176 5.54 0.14 -15.52
N VAL A 1177 6.84 -0.18 -15.59
CA VAL A 1177 7.65 -0.49 -14.41
C VAL A 1177 7.77 0.74 -13.50
N LEU A 1178 7.91 1.94 -14.06
CA LEU A 1178 7.92 3.19 -13.29
C LEU A 1178 6.59 3.41 -12.55
N LEU A 1179 5.45 3.22 -13.22
CA LEU A 1179 4.13 3.28 -12.57
C LEU A 1179 4.02 2.24 -11.46
N GLN A 1180 4.49 1.02 -11.70
CA GLN A 1180 4.49 -0.02 -10.68
C GLN A 1180 5.38 0.32 -9.50
N PHE A 1181 6.57 0.87 -9.76
CA PHE A 1181 7.52 1.33 -8.75
C PHE A 1181 6.94 2.46 -7.90
N LEU A 1182 6.31 3.46 -8.52
CA LEU A 1182 5.63 4.56 -7.82
C LEU A 1182 4.47 4.03 -6.96
N GLY A 1183 3.71 3.07 -7.49
CA GLY A 1183 2.67 2.36 -6.75
C GLY A 1183 3.23 1.62 -5.53
N MET A 1184 4.31 0.85 -5.71
CA MET A 1184 5.03 0.15 -4.64
C MET A 1184 5.57 1.11 -3.59
N PHE A 1185 6.23 2.19 -4.00
CA PHE A 1185 6.79 3.18 -3.10
C PHE A 1185 5.72 3.82 -2.23
N TYR A 1186 4.61 4.26 -2.84
CA TYR A 1186 3.47 4.78 -2.09
C TYR A 1186 2.88 3.73 -1.14
N HIS A 1187 2.74 2.48 -1.59
CA HIS A 1187 2.26 1.38 -0.76
C HIS A 1187 3.16 1.16 0.46
N ARG A 1188 4.49 1.10 0.29
CA ARG A 1188 5.47 0.89 1.36
C ARG A 1188 5.46 2.03 2.37
N VAL A 1189 5.43 3.27 1.90
CA VAL A 1189 5.29 4.45 2.77
C VAL A 1189 3.96 4.40 3.55
N SER A 1190 2.85 4.06 2.89
CA SER A 1190 1.55 3.93 3.57
C SER A 1190 1.56 2.81 4.61
N THR A 1191 2.17 1.67 4.33
CA THR A 1191 2.32 0.56 5.28
C THR A 1191 3.16 0.96 6.48
N LEU A 1192 4.28 1.66 6.28
CA LEU A 1192 5.10 2.20 7.37
C LEU A 1192 4.31 3.16 8.25
N ILE A 1193 3.55 4.08 7.66
CA ILE A 1193 2.67 5.01 8.38
C ILE A 1193 1.64 4.26 9.21
N HIS A 1194 0.98 3.25 8.62
CA HIS A 1194 0.00 2.42 9.30
C HIS A 1194 0.62 1.65 10.47
N TYR A 1195 1.82 1.13 10.26
CA TYR A 1195 2.55 0.36 11.25
C TYR A 1195 3.00 1.21 12.44
N VAL A 1196 3.57 2.40 12.20
CA VAL A 1196 3.92 3.34 13.27
C VAL A 1196 2.68 3.80 14.04
N ALA A 1197 1.55 3.98 13.35
CA ALA A 1197 0.28 4.26 14.02
C ALA A 1197 -0.18 3.07 14.91
N PHE A 1198 0.03 1.83 14.46
CA PHE A 1198 -0.35 0.61 15.18
C PHE A 1198 0.38 0.46 16.51
N LEU A 1199 1.71 0.66 16.53
CA LEU A 1199 2.55 0.58 17.73
C LEU A 1199 2.18 1.58 18.85
N ASN A 1200 1.33 2.57 18.56
CA ASN A 1200 0.83 3.55 19.53
C ASN A 1200 -0.58 3.21 20.06
N THR A 1201 -1.30 2.30 19.40
CA THR A 1201 -2.70 1.96 19.68
C THR A 1201 -2.89 0.63 20.40
N GLU A 1202 -1.83 -0.18 20.56
CA GLU A 1202 -1.88 -1.26 21.54
C GLU A 1202 -2.23 -0.66 22.89
N LEU A 1203 -3.35 -1.13 23.45
CA LEU A 1203 -3.92 -0.63 24.67
C LEU A 1203 -2.85 -0.68 25.76
N ARG A 1204 -2.33 0.49 26.14
CA ARG A 1204 -2.06 0.77 27.56
C ARG A 1204 -3.42 0.67 28.27
N GLN A 1205 -3.91 -0.55 28.49
CA GLN A 1205 -4.91 -0.85 29.50
C GLN A 1205 -4.25 -0.58 30.85
N GLN A 1206 -4.14 0.70 31.25
CA GLN A 1206 -4.05 1.09 32.65
C GLN A 1206 -4.11 2.61 32.83
N LYS A 1207 -5.11 3.00 33.63
CA LYS A 1207 -5.18 4.21 34.48
C LYS A 1207 -5.38 5.55 33.77
N ASP A 1208 -6.62 5.79 33.34
CA ASP A 1208 -7.17 7.14 33.42
C ASP A 1208 -7.41 7.47 34.91
N LYS A 1209 -6.38 8.00 35.58
CA LYS A 1209 -6.60 8.88 36.73
C LYS A 1209 -6.95 10.25 36.17
N GLU A 1210 -8.05 10.84 36.65
CA GLU A 1210 -8.41 12.23 36.39
C GLU A 1210 -7.18 13.14 36.61
N LYS A 1211 -6.64 13.68 35.52
CA LYS A 1211 -5.56 14.67 35.58
C LYS A 1211 -6.18 16.06 35.62
N THR A 1212 -5.86 16.81 36.68
CA THR A 1212 -6.24 18.22 36.83
C THR A 1212 -5.60 19.12 35.76
N PRO A 1213 -6.27 20.21 35.33
CA PRO A 1213 -5.81 21.09 34.25
C PRO A 1213 -4.43 21.73 34.46
N LEU A 1214 -3.94 21.84 35.71
CA LEU A 1214 -2.62 22.41 36.01
C LEU A 1214 -1.44 21.53 35.55
N GLN A 1215 -1.63 20.21 35.43
CA GLN A 1215 -0.59 19.28 34.93
C GLN A 1215 -0.43 19.33 33.40
N VAL A 1216 -1.33 20.01 32.68
CA VAL A 1216 -1.33 20.08 31.21
C VAL A 1216 -0.25 21.03 30.67
N LEU A 1217 0.10 22.08 31.43
CA LEU A 1217 1.18 23.00 31.04
C LEU A 1217 2.58 22.38 31.20
N ALA A 1218 2.80 21.57 32.25
CA ALA A 1218 4.08 20.87 32.45
C ALA A 1218 4.33 19.80 31.36
N PHE A 1219 3.28 19.22 30.78
CA PHE A 1219 3.38 18.16 29.77
C PHE A 1219 3.75 18.67 28.37
N LEU A 1220 3.72 19.99 28.10
CA LEU A 1220 4.24 20.58 26.86
C LEU A 1220 5.78 20.53 26.79
N PHE A 1221 6.45 20.43 27.95
CA PHE A 1221 7.91 20.46 28.09
C PHE A 1221 8.52 19.14 28.59
N ASP A 1222 7.73 18.08 28.75
CA ASP A 1222 8.25 16.78 29.18
C ASP A 1222 8.98 16.08 28.01
N ILE A 1223 10.27 16.45 27.85
CA ILE A 1223 11.25 15.91 26.90
C ILE A 1223 11.87 14.64 27.50
N SER A 1224 11.03 13.68 27.91
CA SER A 1224 11.52 12.35 28.29
C SER A 1224 11.41 11.40 27.08
N LEU A 1225 12.59 11.05 26.55
CA LEU A 1225 12.88 10.26 25.34
C LEU A 1225 12.14 8.91 25.28
#